data_AF-A0AAD8AUI7-F1
#
_entry.id   AF-A0AAD8AUI7-F1
#
_cell.length_a   1.000
_cell.length_b   1.000
_cell.length_c   1.000
_cell.angle_alpha   90.00
_cell.angle_beta   90.00
_cell.angle_gamma   90.00
#
_symmetry.space_group_name_H-M   'P 1'
#
loop_
_entity.id
_entity.type
_entity.pdbx_description
1 polymer ?
#
loop_
_entity_poly.entity_id
_entity_poly.type
_entity_poly.pdbx_seq_one_letter_code
_entity_poly.pdbx_strand_id
1 'polypeptide(L)'
;MASSTTDNSGCVTTRSMSELWLIGQTEPCLPQNVLPTYGQVLRTVLHNTKILKKQKTISYSVQQTVDDLLRIWSNARVPVALRQNIVTKMNALVDEYNLLKKNKGRCSATQSDRETVFKNKLSIIFDIADKDADRMIKIEEDRIFLTDQRGPRLMKMAGIDKNLTRQEERSRQRKEAEYERRKREQTRKAGEASVTVSTWQESGSESNDSMDSLDTDHDDYEIEIPVYYKKQVADSLRPHENEPKKPRILQTMLNSSDVSSTLDRINLSDRKFTVLAAAIARANGEDVGTGSLSRSTVHRKRSLHRSMIETDVREEFRTRSKSVAVIHWDGKIMENSTDKNNPKAATDRLAVVVSGLELEKMLGIIKIPSGTGEAQAHATMQLLLLWERFKKAWPNIDQTVYRPLDDPRVDDPSDPFLQELKHATVSFLQNMLLAKSGYMPREDYREVTELCLLILNTSVCDQPYSFRAPGAYHLARWMAKLNYSFKIYLFRDQFKVTPKELKSLREFCLFASLIYVKAWIAAPVTCDAATNDLVLFREICQYARINKAVADAARQKLEKHLWYISPELISFALFSEKVPVSEKRSIVRAMSQAGDDWSDRAIKLEDCTDLAVKELHALVAASSTSALRSIGIDISFLHVDPETWNDLPAYVQAKSVIGAIKVVNDSAERSVALMNTFNKSITKSETEMQTLLQVVEDNRKRIPDSQKSTLTSYKTRGSADSAGSSTRT
;
A
#
# COMPACT_ATOMS: atom_id res chain seq x y z
N MET A 1 -40.43 9.85 -53.51
CA MET A 1 -39.39 10.90 -53.42
C MET A 1 -38.03 10.23 -53.31
N ALA A 2 -37.06 10.73 -54.09
CA ALA A 2 -35.61 10.48 -54.01
C ALA A 2 -35.15 9.01 -54.06
N SER A 3 -34.84 8.46 -55.25
CA SER A 3 -33.55 8.55 -55.98
C SER A 3 -32.55 7.47 -55.57
N SER A 4 -32.46 6.40 -56.39
CA SER A 4 -31.26 5.57 -56.48
C SER A 4 -31.05 5.20 -57.94
N THR A 5 -30.20 6.00 -58.58
CA THR A 5 -29.72 5.90 -59.96
C THR A 5 -28.91 4.63 -60.21
N THR A 6 -29.22 4.05 -61.35
CA THR A 6 -28.46 3.18 -62.27
C THR A 6 -26.96 3.46 -62.36
N ASP A 7 -26.15 2.40 -62.44
CA ASP A 7 -25.35 2.00 -63.63
C ASP A 7 -24.41 0.83 -63.25
N ASN A 8 -24.48 -0.36 -63.84
CA ASN A 8 -24.30 -0.78 -65.24
C ASN A 8 -22.82 -0.97 -65.64
N SER A 9 -22.54 -2.18 -66.12
CA SER A 9 -21.41 -2.61 -66.96
C SER A 9 -20.00 -2.60 -66.34
N GLY A 10 -19.17 -3.63 -66.45
CA GLY A 10 -19.25 -4.82 -67.28
C GLY A 10 -18.34 -5.93 -66.79
N CYS A 11 -18.77 -7.15 -67.08
CA CYS A 11 -17.98 -8.36 -66.99
C CYS A 11 -16.68 -8.19 -67.79
N VAL A 12 -15.54 -8.20 -67.11
CA VAL A 12 -14.26 -8.56 -67.72
C VAL A 12 -13.92 -9.96 -67.24
N THR A 13 -14.19 -10.91 -68.13
CA THR A 13 -13.97 -12.33 -67.99
C THR A 13 -12.56 -12.67 -67.49
N THR A 14 -12.56 -13.41 -66.39
CA THR A 14 -11.53 -14.30 -65.87
C THR A 14 -10.72 -15.03 -66.95
N ARG A 15 -9.41 -14.77 -67.00
CA ARG A 15 -8.40 -15.77 -67.37
C ARG A 15 -7.09 -15.52 -66.58
N SER A 16 -6.77 -16.49 -65.72
CA SER A 16 -5.46 -16.89 -65.19
C SER A 16 -5.17 -16.76 -63.69
N MET A 17 -6.06 -17.20 -62.79
CA MET A 17 -5.61 -17.69 -61.48
C MET A 17 -5.11 -19.12 -61.65
N SER A 18 -3.79 -19.30 -61.68
CA SER A 18 -3.16 -20.60 -61.90
C SER A 18 -3.18 -21.42 -60.61
N GLU A 19 -4.04 -22.44 -60.51
CA GLU A 19 -3.96 -23.39 -59.40
C GLU A 19 -2.62 -24.14 -59.41
N LEU A 20 -1.94 -24.13 -58.26
CA LEU A 20 -0.69 -24.83 -58.03
C LEU A 20 -0.98 -26.19 -57.41
N TRP A 21 -0.48 -27.24 -58.07
CA TRP A 21 -0.51 -28.61 -57.55
C TRP A 21 -0.02 -28.61 -56.09
N LEU A 22 -0.81 -29.21 -55.19
CA LEU A 22 -0.58 -29.35 -53.74
C LEU A 22 -0.74 -28.08 -52.86
N ILE A 23 -0.75 -26.86 -53.42
CA ILE A 23 -0.67 -25.60 -52.65
C ILE A 23 -1.91 -24.70 -52.83
N GLY A 24 -2.68 -24.90 -53.90
CA GLY A 24 -3.87 -24.10 -54.22
C GLY A 24 -3.56 -22.85 -55.04
N GLN A 25 -4.38 -21.81 -54.90
CA GLN A 25 -4.28 -20.58 -55.71
C GLN A 25 -3.05 -19.74 -55.35
N THR A 26 -2.49 -18.99 -56.29
CA THR A 26 -1.40 -18.03 -56.02
C THR A 26 -1.94 -16.77 -55.34
N GLU A 27 -1.25 -16.27 -54.31
CA GLU A 27 -1.62 -15.04 -53.59
C GLU A 27 -0.61 -13.92 -53.88
N PRO A 28 -1.05 -12.68 -54.16
CA PRO A 28 -0.15 -11.58 -54.53
C PRO A 28 0.59 -10.96 -53.34
N CYS A 29 0.07 -11.10 -52.12
CA CYS A 29 0.61 -10.44 -50.93
C CYS A 29 0.53 -11.36 -49.71
N LEU A 30 1.48 -11.19 -48.78
CA LEU A 30 1.45 -11.84 -47.46
C LEU A 30 0.37 -11.22 -46.56
N PRO A 31 -0.14 -11.96 -45.56
CA PRO A 31 -1.12 -11.43 -44.61
C PRO A 31 -0.54 -10.27 -43.80
N GLN A 32 -1.35 -9.23 -43.55
CA GLN A 32 -0.89 -8.02 -42.86
C GLN A 32 -0.93 -8.11 -41.33
N ASN A 33 -1.89 -8.85 -40.78
CA ASN A 33 -2.21 -8.82 -39.34
C ASN A 33 -1.90 -10.14 -38.61
N VAL A 34 -1.22 -11.10 -39.24
CA VAL A 34 -0.80 -12.38 -38.64
C VAL A 34 0.54 -12.82 -39.20
N LEU A 35 1.27 -13.67 -38.48
CA LEU A 35 2.54 -14.19 -38.97
C LEU A 35 2.30 -15.18 -40.13
N PRO A 36 3.00 -15.03 -41.29
CA PRO A 36 2.73 -15.87 -42.47
C PRO A 36 3.06 -17.35 -42.28
N THR A 37 2.28 -18.21 -42.94
CA THR A 37 2.52 -19.67 -43.00
C THR A 37 3.46 -20.08 -44.13
N TYR A 38 4.00 -21.30 -44.06
CA TYR A 38 4.75 -21.90 -45.18
C TYR A 38 3.95 -21.86 -46.49
N GLY A 39 2.64 -22.14 -46.44
CA GLY A 39 1.76 -22.07 -47.60
C GLY A 39 1.65 -20.67 -48.19
N GLN A 40 1.38 -19.66 -47.36
CA GLN A 40 1.26 -18.26 -47.81
C GLN A 40 2.57 -17.74 -48.39
N VAL A 41 3.70 -18.03 -47.75
CA VAL A 41 5.03 -17.64 -48.24
C VAL A 41 5.30 -18.26 -49.61
N LEU A 42 5.05 -19.56 -49.76
CA LEU A 42 5.30 -20.27 -51.01
C LEU A 42 4.37 -19.81 -52.14
N ARG A 43 3.09 -19.54 -51.83
CA ARG A 43 2.14 -18.95 -52.79
C ARG A 43 2.59 -17.60 -53.31
N THR A 44 3.09 -16.72 -52.45
CA THR A 44 3.58 -15.39 -52.84
C THR A 44 4.85 -15.47 -53.70
N VAL A 45 5.80 -16.34 -53.35
CA VAL A 45 7.00 -16.55 -54.17
C VAL A 45 6.62 -17.07 -55.56
N LEU A 46 5.73 -18.07 -55.62
CA LEU A 46 5.33 -18.66 -56.90
C LEU A 46 4.41 -17.74 -57.72
N HIS A 47 3.61 -16.89 -57.08
CA HIS A 47 2.84 -15.83 -57.73
C HIS A 47 3.76 -14.87 -58.48
N ASN A 48 4.74 -14.32 -57.76
CA ASN A 48 5.71 -13.36 -58.28
C ASN A 48 6.61 -13.97 -59.37
N THR A 49 6.78 -15.29 -59.37
CA THR A 49 7.53 -16.02 -60.41
C THR A 49 6.68 -16.35 -61.64
N LYS A 50 5.38 -16.68 -61.49
CA LYS A 50 4.52 -17.18 -62.59
C LYS A 50 3.64 -16.12 -63.27
N ILE A 51 3.15 -15.13 -62.54
CA ILE A 51 2.18 -14.13 -63.05
C ILE A 51 2.91 -12.90 -63.61
N LEU A 52 4.03 -12.50 -63.02
CA LEU A 52 4.87 -11.42 -63.54
C LEU A 52 5.82 -11.95 -64.65
N LYS A 53 5.26 -12.48 -65.75
CA LYS A 53 5.96 -13.04 -66.93
C LYS A 53 6.92 -12.07 -67.67
N LYS A 54 7.37 -10.99 -67.05
CA LYS A 54 8.41 -10.08 -67.55
C LYS A 54 9.36 -9.70 -66.40
N GLN A 55 10.57 -10.26 -66.43
CA GLN A 55 11.82 -9.75 -65.80
C GLN A 55 12.19 -10.06 -64.33
N LYS A 56 11.73 -11.14 -63.67
CA LYS A 56 12.20 -11.45 -62.29
C LYS A 56 12.58 -12.93 -62.11
N THR A 57 13.81 -13.18 -61.67
CA THR A 57 14.33 -14.54 -61.36
C THR A 57 13.70 -15.09 -60.07
N ILE A 58 13.72 -16.42 -59.87
CA ILE A 58 13.29 -17.04 -58.60
C ILE A 58 14.03 -16.39 -57.41
N SER A 59 15.33 -16.14 -57.58
CA SER A 59 16.15 -15.44 -56.59
C SER A 59 15.59 -14.06 -56.25
N TYR A 60 15.25 -13.23 -57.25
CA TYR A 60 14.64 -11.92 -57.00
C TYR A 60 13.29 -12.05 -56.28
N SER A 61 12.45 -13.01 -56.66
CA SER A 61 11.15 -13.24 -56.03
C SER A 61 11.27 -13.65 -54.56
N VAL A 62 12.27 -14.46 -54.23
CA VAL A 62 12.60 -14.84 -52.85
C VAL A 62 13.04 -13.61 -52.06
N GLN A 63 13.95 -12.80 -52.61
CA GLN A 63 14.43 -11.57 -51.95
C GLN A 63 13.27 -10.62 -51.62
N GLN A 64 12.38 -10.37 -52.58
CA GLN A 64 11.23 -9.49 -52.38
C GLN A 64 10.28 -10.03 -51.30
N THR A 65 10.02 -11.34 -51.31
CA THR A 65 9.14 -11.97 -50.32
C THR A 65 9.77 -11.95 -48.92
N VAL A 66 11.10 -12.06 -48.83
CA VAL A 66 11.83 -11.90 -47.56
C VAL A 66 11.71 -10.48 -47.02
N ASP A 67 11.78 -9.45 -47.86
CA ASP A 67 11.64 -8.06 -47.40
C ASP A 67 10.22 -7.77 -46.86
N ASP A 68 9.19 -8.30 -47.53
CA ASP A 68 7.82 -8.22 -47.04
C ASP A 68 7.63 -9.02 -45.73
N LEU A 69 8.26 -10.18 -45.62
CA LEU A 69 8.23 -11.00 -44.41
C LEU A 69 8.90 -10.26 -43.24
N LEU A 70 10.07 -9.66 -43.44
CA LEU A 70 10.78 -8.88 -42.42
C LEU A 70 9.94 -7.71 -41.92
N ARG A 71 9.21 -7.04 -42.80
CA ARG A 71 8.29 -5.95 -42.41
C ARG A 71 7.16 -6.43 -41.49
N ILE A 72 6.55 -7.57 -41.81
CA ILE A 72 5.47 -8.16 -41.00
C ILE A 72 5.98 -8.57 -39.61
N TRP A 73 7.15 -9.21 -39.55
CA TRP A 73 7.75 -9.63 -38.29
C TRP A 73 8.27 -8.46 -37.46
N SER A 74 8.75 -7.39 -38.11
CA SER A 74 9.08 -6.13 -37.43
C SER A 74 7.85 -5.46 -36.82
N ASN A 75 6.69 -5.53 -37.48
CA ASN A 75 5.43 -5.03 -36.91
C ASN A 75 4.99 -5.84 -35.68
N ALA A 76 5.30 -7.14 -35.65
CA ALA A 76 5.10 -8.00 -34.49
C ALA A 76 6.12 -7.78 -33.36
N ARG A 77 7.11 -6.89 -33.55
CA ARG A 77 8.19 -6.61 -32.58
C ARG A 77 9.01 -7.85 -32.18
N VAL A 78 9.01 -8.90 -33.00
CA VAL A 78 9.75 -10.14 -32.75
C VAL A 78 11.15 -10.04 -33.40
N PRO A 79 12.24 -10.25 -32.64
CA PRO A 79 13.58 -10.33 -33.21
C PRO A 79 13.69 -11.49 -34.21
N VAL A 80 14.25 -11.22 -35.38
CA VAL A 80 14.35 -12.19 -36.50
C VAL A 80 15.79 -12.66 -36.70
N ALA A 81 15.93 -13.87 -37.23
CA ALA A 81 17.20 -14.44 -37.63
C ALA A 81 17.86 -13.64 -38.77
N LEU A 82 19.18 -13.84 -38.97
CA LEU A 82 19.93 -13.19 -40.04
C LEU A 82 19.26 -13.39 -41.41
N ARG A 83 19.15 -12.31 -42.19
CA ARG A 83 18.47 -12.28 -43.51
C ARG A 83 18.95 -13.39 -44.45
N GLN A 84 20.24 -13.72 -44.43
CA GLN A 84 20.82 -14.80 -45.25
C GLN A 84 20.23 -16.17 -44.88
N ASN A 85 20.02 -16.47 -43.60
CA ASN A 85 19.44 -17.73 -43.14
C ASN A 85 17.97 -17.85 -43.57
N ILE A 86 17.24 -16.72 -43.54
CA ILE A 86 15.85 -16.65 -43.98
C ILE A 86 15.76 -16.93 -45.49
N VAL A 87 16.63 -16.32 -46.30
CA VAL A 87 16.72 -16.56 -47.74
C VAL A 87 17.05 -18.03 -48.02
N THR A 88 18.03 -18.62 -47.32
CA THR A 88 18.39 -20.04 -47.46
C THR A 88 17.20 -20.95 -47.12
N LYS A 89 16.48 -20.68 -46.03
CA LYS A 89 15.29 -21.42 -45.62
C LYS A 89 14.16 -21.31 -46.65
N MET A 90 13.98 -20.14 -47.26
CA MET A 90 12.97 -19.93 -48.29
C MET A 90 13.33 -20.63 -49.62
N ASN A 91 14.60 -20.62 -50.02
CA ASN A 91 15.06 -21.39 -51.18
C ASN A 91 14.85 -22.90 -50.98
N ALA A 92 15.20 -23.42 -49.80
CA ALA A 92 14.99 -24.83 -49.47
C ALA A 92 13.50 -25.25 -49.57
N LEU A 93 12.57 -24.37 -49.16
CA LEU A 93 11.13 -24.61 -49.31
C LEU A 93 10.70 -24.67 -50.79
N VAL A 94 11.24 -23.80 -51.62
CA VAL A 94 10.97 -23.79 -53.07
C VAL A 94 11.52 -25.05 -53.73
N ASP A 95 12.72 -25.48 -53.35
CA ASP A 95 13.37 -26.69 -53.87
C ASP A 95 12.61 -27.97 -53.46
N GLU A 96 12.18 -28.04 -52.19
CA GLU A 96 11.35 -29.14 -51.66
C GLU A 96 10.05 -29.28 -52.46
N TYR A 97 9.36 -28.17 -52.73
CA TYR A 97 8.16 -28.17 -53.56
C TYR A 97 8.44 -28.59 -55.01
N ASN A 98 9.52 -28.08 -55.62
CA ASN A 98 9.88 -28.44 -56.99
C ASN A 98 10.22 -29.93 -57.11
N LEU A 99 10.86 -30.52 -56.10
CA LEU A 99 11.18 -31.95 -56.04
C LEU A 99 9.91 -32.80 -55.94
N LEU A 100 8.96 -32.42 -55.09
CA LEU A 100 7.65 -33.10 -54.99
C LEU A 100 6.89 -33.00 -56.32
N LYS A 101 6.87 -31.81 -56.92
CA LYS A 101 6.20 -31.57 -58.20
C LYS A 101 6.81 -32.36 -59.35
N LYS A 102 8.12 -32.61 -59.34
CA LYS A 102 8.81 -33.45 -60.33
C LYS A 102 8.35 -34.92 -60.26
N ASN A 103 7.95 -35.39 -59.08
CA ASN A 103 7.53 -36.77 -58.82
C ASN A 103 6.01 -36.97 -58.74
N LYS A 104 5.20 -35.98 -59.17
CA LYS A 104 3.72 -35.96 -59.07
C LYS A 104 2.97 -37.18 -59.65
N GLY A 105 3.62 -37.97 -60.51
CA GLY A 105 3.03 -39.16 -61.14
C GLY A 105 3.41 -40.49 -60.45
N ARG A 106 4.18 -40.45 -59.35
CA ARG A 106 4.70 -41.65 -58.68
C ARG A 106 3.81 -42.03 -57.49
N CYS A 107 3.02 -43.09 -57.63
CA CYS A 107 2.10 -43.59 -56.60
C CYS A 107 2.75 -44.55 -55.60
N SER A 108 3.93 -44.24 -55.04
CA SER A 108 4.52 -45.06 -53.97
C SER A 108 4.05 -44.56 -52.60
N ALA A 109 3.91 -45.48 -51.62
CA ALA A 109 3.53 -45.15 -50.25
C ALA A 109 4.42 -44.03 -49.66
N THR A 110 5.75 -44.14 -49.85
CA THR A 110 6.73 -43.13 -49.41
C THR A 110 6.51 -41.75 -50.04
N GLN A 111 6.05 -41.69 -51.30
CA GLN A 111 5.77 -40.40 -51.95
C GLN A 111 4.48 -39.78 -51.42
N SER A 112 3.44 -40.61 -51.19
CA SER A 112 2.19 -40.18 -50.55
C SER A 112 2.42 -39.66 -49.12
N ASP A 113 3.30 -40.30 -48.35
CA ASP A 113 3.70 -39.84 -47.01
C ASP A 113 4.41 -38.49 -47.07
N ARG A 114 5.34 -38.30 -48.02
CA ARG A 114 6.03 -37.02 -48.23
C ARG A 114 5.07 -35.90 -48.62
N GLU A 115 4.10 -36.19 -49.49
CA GLU A 115 3.06 -35.22 -49.87
C GLU A 115 2.16 -34.85 -48.69
N THR A 116 1.82 -35.83 -47.84
CA THR A 116 1.01 -35.61 -46.63
C THR A 116 1.76 -34.77 -45.60
N VAL A 117 3.03 -35.09 -45.34
CA VAL A 117 3.91 -34.31 -44.45
C VAL A 117 4.06 -32.88 -44.95
N PHE A 118 4.27 -32.70 -46.26
CA PHE A 118 4.38 -31.37 -46.84
C PHE A 118 3.06 -30.58 -46.74
N LYS A 119 1.90 -31.20 -46.99
CA LYS A 119 0.59 -30.55 -46.80
C LYS A 119 0.38 -30.07 -45.38
N ASN A 120 0.74 -30.88 -44.38
CA ASN A 120 0.64 -30.49 -42.96
C ASN A 120 1.61 -29.35 -42.61
N LYS A 121 2.78 -29.30 -43.25
CA LYS A 121 3.75 -28.20 -43.09
C LYS A 121 3.20 -26.86 -43.61
N LEU A 122 2.35 -26.86 -44.64
CA LEU A 122 1.82 -25.63 -45.24
C LEU A 122 0.95 -24.80 -44.28
N SER A 123 0.31 -25.41 -43.27
CA SER A 123 -0.51 -24.72 -42.27
C SER A 123 0.28 -24.13 -41.10
N ILE A 124 1.56 -24.51 -40.95
CA ILE A 124 2.45 -24.05 -39.87
C ILE A 124 3.06 -22.69 -40.24
N ILE A 125 3.38 -21.86 -39.24
CA ILE A 125 4.07 -20.58 -39.47
C ILE A 125 5.44 -20.77 -40.12
N PHE A 126 5.78 -19.87 -41.04
CA PHE A 126 7.14 -19.77 -41.56
C PHE A 126 7.99 -19.02 -40.53
N ASP A 127 8.41 -19.73 -39.47
CA ASP A 127 9.10 -19.13 -38.33
C ASP A 127 10.48 -18.59 -38.73
N ILE A 128 10.67 -17.28 -38.58
CA ILE A 128 11.96 -16.60 -38.80
C ILE A 128 12.47 -15.90 -37.54
N ALA A 129 11.92 -16.22 -36.38
CA ALA A 129 12.40 -15.69 -35.11
C ALA A 129 13.89 -16.01 -34.91
N ASP A 130 14.60 -15.11 -34.25
CA ASP A 130 15.94 -15.40 -33.76
C ASP A 130 15.89 -16.56 -32.73
N LYS A 131 16.97 -17.34 -32.64
CA LYS A 131 17.09 -18.46 -31.70
C LYS A 131 16.89 -18.03 -30.24
N ASP A 132 17.29 -16.81 -29.90
CA ASP A 132 17.19 -16.22 -28.57
C ASP A 132 15.99 -15.25 -28.47
N ALA A 133 15.06 -15.27 -29.44
CA ALA A 133 13.92 -14.34 -29.49
C ALA A 133 13.11 -14.35 -28.19
N ASP A 134 12.85 -15.52 -27.61
CA ASP A 134 12.14 -15.63 -26.33
C ASP A 134 12.89 -14.89 -25.20
N ARG A 135 14.22 -14.89 -25.16
CA ARG A 135 14.97 -14.14 -24.14
C ARG A 135 15.08 -12.65 -24.44
N MET A 136 15.07 -12.28 -25.72
CA MET A 136 15.20 -10.89 -26.17
C MET A 136 13.90 -10.08 -26.07
N ILE A 137 12.75 -10.74 -26.20
CA ILE A 137 11.43 -10.10 -26.03
C ILE A 137 11.21 -9.76 -24.55
N LYS A 138 11.12 -8.47 -24.24
CA LYS A 138 10.92 -7.97 -22.87
C LYS A 138 9.45 -7.81 -22.49
N ILE A 139 8.58 -7.66 -23.49
CA ILE A 139 7.14 -7.43 -23.32
C ILE A 139 6.46 -8.80 -23.32
N GLU A 140 5.72 -9.10 -22.25
CA GLU A 140 5.12 -10.43 -22.08
C GLU A 140 3.99 -10.68 -23.10
N GLU A 141 3.26 -9.64 -23.51
CA GLU A 141 2.23 -9.73 -24.55
C GLU A 141 2.79 -10.16 -25.91
N ASP A 142 3.97 -9.66 -26.30
CA ASP A 142 4.63 -10.03 -27.56
C ASP A 142 5.16 -11.48 -27.51
N ARG A 143 5.58 -11.95 -26.32
CA ARG A 143 5.97 -13.35 -26.07
C ARG A 143 4.76 -14.29 -26.17
N ILE A 144 3.64 -13.90 -25.57
CA ILE A 144 2.37 -14.64 -25.64
C ILE A 144 1.87 -14.70 -27.07
N PHE A 145 1.96 -13.59 -27.84
CA PHE A 145 1.62 -13.56 -29.26
C PHE A 145 2.47 -14.55 -30.08
N LEU A 146 3.80 -14.55 -29.91
CA LEU A 146 4.67 -15.50 -30.62
C LEU A 146 4.34 -16.96 -30.27
N THR A 147 4.02 -17.23 -29.00
CA THR A 147 3.63 -18.56 -28.51
C THR A 147 2.29 -19.00 -29.10
N ASP A 148 1.28 -18.11 -29.14
CA ASP A 148 -0.02 -18.36 -29.78
C ASP A 148 0.13 -18.64 -31.28
N GLN A 149 0.95 -17.84 -31.98
CA GLN A 149 1.17 -18.01 -33.43
C GLN A 149 1.91 -19.31 -33.76
N ARG A 150 2.71 -19.86 -32.84
CA ARG A 150 3.31 -21.20 -32.97
C ARG A 150 2.32 -22.33 -32.70
N GLY A 151 1.20 -22.06 -32.02
CA GLY A 151 0.17 -23.02 -31.62
C GLY A 151 -1.19 -22.78 -32.28
N PRO A 152 -2.24 -22.36 -31.54
CA PRO A 152 -3.62 -22.30 -32.04
C PRO A 152 -3.91 -21.11 -32.98
N ARG A 153 -3.05 -20.08 -33.02
CA ARG A 153 -3.10 -18.92 -33.94
C ARG A 153 -4.38 -18.08 -33.82
N LEU A 154 -4.83 -17.83 -32.59
CA LEU A 154 -6.06 -17.07 -32.33
C LEU A 154 -5.83 -15.55 -32.33
N MET A 155 -4.62 -15.10 -32.02
CA MET A 155 -4.29 -13.67 -31.90
C MET A 155 -3.99 -13.03 -33.27
N LYS A 156 -4.30 -11.73 -33.40
CA LYS A 156 -4.01 -10.90 -34.59
C LYS A 156 -3.34 -9.60 -34.16
N MET A 157 -2.42 -9.09 -34.98
CA MET A 157 -1.79 -7.78 -34.79
C MET A 157 -2.82 -6.67 -35.06
N ALA A 158 -3.02 -5.78 -34.09
CA ALA A 158 -3.79 -4.54 -34.26
C ALA A 158 -2.87 -3.38 -34.69
N GLY A 159 -3.44 -2.28 -35.19
CA GLY A 159 -2.69 -1.16 -35.77
C GLY A 159 -1.61 -0.56 -34.85
N ILE A 160 -0.56 -0.01 -35.45
CA ILE A 160 0.64 0.54 -34.78
C ILE A 160 0.24 1.53 -33.68
N ASP A 161 0.58 1.23 -32.43
CA ASP A 161 0.47 2.18 -31.31
C ASP A 161 1.49 3.32 -31.48
N LYS A 162 1.03 4.41 -32.09
CA LYS A 162 1.83 5.62 -32.36
C LYS A 162 2.41 6.24 -31.09
N ASN A 163 1.80 6.02 -29.93
CA ASN A 163 2.29 6.57 -28.67
C ASN A 163 3.48 5.76 -28.14
N LEU A 164 3.41 4.43 -28.24
CA LEU A 164 4.51 3.54 -27.84
C LEU A 164 5.73 3.73 -28.76
N THR A 165 5.54 3.82 -30.07
CA THR A 165 6.64 4.09 -31.03
C THR A 165 7.31 5.45 -30.75
N ARG A 166 6.53 6.50 -30.44
CA ARG A 166 7.08 7.80 -30.02
C ARG A 166 7.81 7.75 -28.68
N GLN A 167 7.44 6.84 -27.78
CA GLN A 167 8.11 6.67 -26.49
C GLN A 167 9.46 5.96 -26.64
N GLU A 168 9.54 4.95 -27.50
CA GLU A 168 10.78 4.22 -27.82
C GLU A 168 11.76 5.11 -28.59
N GLU A 169 11.29 5.88 -29.57
CA GLU A 169 12.11 6.86 -30.31
C GLU A 169 12.70 7.91 -29.37
N ARG A 170 11.91 8.43 -28.43
CA ARG A 170 12.37 9.34 -27.38
C ARG A 170 13.39 8.68 -26.45
N SER A 171 13.25 7.40 -26.15
CA SER A 171 14.22 6.66 -25.33
C SER A 171 15.55 6.44 -26.06
N ARG A 172 15.49 6.15 -27.37
CA ARG A 172 16.67 6.01 -28.23
C ARG A 172 17.44 7.33 -28.33
N GLN A 173 16.74 8.43 -28.59
CA GLN A 173 17.33 9.76 -28.62
C GLN A 173 17.92 10.17 -27.25
N ARG A 174 17.30 9.79 -26.13
CA ARG A 174 17.87 10.01 -24.79
C ARG A 174 19.17 9.24 -24.57
N LYS A 175 19.26 7.98 -25.01
CA LYS A 175 20.49 7.18 -24.92
C LYS A 175 21.62 7.73 -25.78
N GLU A 176 21.31 8.19 -26.99
CA GLU A 176 22.29 8.85 -27.86
C GLU A 176 22.78 10.18 -27.26
N ALA A 177 21.87 10.99 -26.71
CA ALA A 177 22.22 12.23 -26.04
C ALA A 177 23.02 12.03 -24.73
N GLU A 178 22.77 10.94 -24.01
CA GLU A 178 23.52 10.54 -22.82
C GLU A 178 24.92 10.02 -23.19
N TYR A 179 25.02 9.24 -24.26
CA TYR A 179 26.30 8.80 -24.82
C TYR A 179 27.16 9.99 -25.27
N GLU A 180 26.58 10.97 -25.97
CA GLU A 180 27.26 12.20 -26.36
C GLU A 180 27.65 13.07 -25.15
N ARG A 181 26.81 13.14 -24.10
CA ARG A 181 27.18 13.79 -22.83
C ARG A 181 28.38 13.10 -22.17
N ARG A 182 28.40 11.77 -22.13
CA ARG A 182 29.49 10.99 -21.55
C ARG A 182 30.80 11.18 -22.32
N LYS A 183 30.73 11.27 -23.65
CA LYS A 183 31.87 11.58 -24.52
C LYS A 183 32.43 12.98 -24.26
N ARG A 184 31.55 14.00 -24.10
CA ARG A 184 31.92 15.37 -23.73
C ARG A 184 32.54 15.46 -22.34
N GLU A 185 32.01 14.72 -21.37
CA GLU A 185 32.54 14.63 -20.00
C GLU A 185 33.94 13.97 -19.99
N GLN A 186 34.15 12.95 -20.82
CA GLN A 186 35.47 12.31 -20.99
C GLN A 186 36.47 13.24 -21.66
N THR A 187 36.05 14.05 -22.64
CA THR A 187 36.92 15.08 -23.24
C THR A 187 37.24 16.20 -22.26
N ARG A 188 36.29 16.58 -21.40
CA ARG A 188 36.50 17.53 -20.30
C ARG A 188 37.51 17.00 -19.28
N LYS A 189 37.37 15.74 -18.85
CA LYS A 189 38.34 15.08 -17.95
C LYS A 189 39.73 14.90 -18.58
N ALA A 190 39.81 14.68 -19.90
CA ALA A 190 41.08 14.62 -20.61
C ALA A 190 41.74 16.00 -20.77
N GLY A 191 40.95 17.07 -20.93
CA GLY A 191 41.44 18.45 -20.95
C GLY A 191 41.86 18.96 -19.56
N GLU A 192 41.21 18.49 -18.50
CA GLU A 192 41.56 18.78 -17.10
C GLU A 192 42.78 18.00 -16.60
N ALA A 193 43.20 16.93 -17.29
CA ALA A 193 44.37 16.12 -16.93
C ALA A 193 45.73 16.80 -17.22
N SER A 194 45.76 18.01 -17.80
CA SER A 194 46.99 18.77 -18.03
C SER A 194 47.37 19.72 -16.88
N VAL A 195 46.62 19.76 -15.78
CA VAL A 195 47.00 20.54 -14.58
C VAL A 195 46.97 19.63 -13.35
N THR A 196 48.09 19.65 -12.64
CA THR A 196 48.62 18.59 -11.78
C THR A 196 47.92 18.43 -10.41
N VAL A 197 47.41 17.22 -10.17
CA VAL A 197 47.43 16.33 -8.97
C VAL A 197 47.38 16.90 -7.52
N SER A 198 46.37 16.47 -6.75
CA SER A 198 46.57 15.67 -5.50
C SER A 198 45.27 15.00 -4.99
N THR A 199 45.20 13.68 -5.23
CA THR A 199 44.67 12.53 -4.46
C THR A 199 43.63 12.73 -3.34
N TRP A 200 42.50 12.02 -3.40
CA TRP A 200 42.12 10.85 -2.56
C TRP A 200 40.82 10.19 -3.10
N GLN A 201 40.83 8.86 -3.17
CA GLN A 201 39.77 7.98 -3.69
C GLN A 201 38.65 7.76 -2.65
N GLU A 202 37.40 7.66 -3.10
CA GLU A 202 36.51 6.57 -2.67
C GLU A 202 35.33 6.37 -3.63
N SER A 203 35.03 5.09 -3.87
CA SER A 203 34.12 4.56 -4.87
C SER A 203 32.66 4.58 -4.40
N GLY A 204 31.75 5.11 -5.23
CA GLY A 204 30.30 5.00 -5.06
C GLY A 204 29.66 4.52 -6.35
N SER A 205 29.11 3.31 -6.31
CA SER A 205 28.40 2.65 -7.40
C SER A 205 27.08 3.35 -7.73
N GLU A 206 26.89 3.65 -9.01
CA GLU A 206 25.65 4.21 -9.57
C GLU A 206 24.60 3.10 -9.76
N SER A 207 23.39 3.33 -9.25
CA SER A 207 22.19 2.62 -9.70
C SER A 207 21.15 3.62 -10.22
N ASN A 208 20.87 3.47 -11.51
CA ASN A 208 19.87 4.20 -12.29
C ASN A 208 18.46 3.70 -11.96
N ASP A 209 17.52 4.62 -11.69
CA ASP A 209 16.11 4.38 -11.97
C ASP A 209 15.34 5.70 -12.16
N SER A 210 15.10 6.06 -13.42
CA SER A 210 14.24 7.19 -13.80
C SER A 210 12.77 6.76 -13.77
N MET A 211 12.00 7.39 -12.89
CA MET A 211 10.57 7.16 -12.73
C MET A 211 9.74 8.07 -13.65
N ASP A 212 9.00 7.41 -14.55
CA ASP A 212 7.84 7.94 -15.26
C ASP A 212 6.68 8.11 -14.26
N SER A 213 6.14 9.33 -14.21
CA SER A 213 4.89 9.66 -13.52
C SER A 213 3.95 10.24 -14.56
N LEU A 214 2.95 9.42 -14.92
CA LEU A 214 1.77 9.82 -15.68
C LEU A 214 1.10 10.99 -14.96
N ASP A 215 1.17 12.15 -15.59
CA ASP A 215 0.22 13.23 -15.43
C ASP A 215 -0.18 13.59 -16.86
N THR A 216 -1.43 13.30 -17.21
CA THR A 216 -2.00 13.59 -18.51
C THR A 216 -2.67 14.94 -18.39
N ASP A 217 -2.04 15.98 -18.92
CA ASP A 217 -2.74 17.11 -19.52
C ASP A 217 -1.83 17.77 -20.58
N HIS A 218 -2.48 18.13 -21.67
CA HIS A 218 -1.96 18.47 -22.99
C HIS A 218 -1.53 19.96 -23.06
N ASP A 219 -0.44 20.21 -23.78
CA ASP A 219 -0.05 21.43 -24.51
C ASP A 219 -0.02 22.80 -23.80
N ASP A 220 1.17 23.42 -23.71
CA ASP A 220 1.51 24.50 -24.64
C ASP A 220 3.00 24.95 -24.57
N TYR A 221 3.41 25.56 -25.68
CA TYR A 221 4.76 25.82 -26.20
C TYR A 221 5.64 26.85 -25.45
N GLU A 222 6.97 26.60 -25.54
CA GLU A 222 8.12 27.54 -25.68
C GLU A 222 8.43 28.53 -24.54
N ILE A 223 9.69 28.91 -24.24
CA ILE A 223 10.80 29.30 -25.12
C ILE A 223 12.14 28.91 -24.47
N GLU A 224 13.03 28.24 -25.21
CA GLU A 224 14.48 28.27 -24.94
C GLU A 224 15.08 29.53 -25.55
N ILE A 225 15.76 30.36 -24.76
CA ILE A 225 16.72 31.36 -25.27
C ILE A 225 18.13 30.84 -24.97
N PRO A 226 18.92 30.43 -25.98
CA PRO A 226 20.33 30.13 -25.81
C PRO A 226 21.12 31.43 -25.72
N VAL A 227 21.95 31.59 -24.69
CA VAL A 227 23.00 32.62 -24.70
C VAL A 227 24.35 31.98 -24.41
N TYR A 228 24.95 31.44 -25.46
CA TYR A 228 26.39 31.38 -25.58
C TYR A 228 26.90 32.79 -25.97
N TYR A 229 27.94 33.26 -25.28
CA TYR A 229 28.76 34.45 -25.53
C TYR A 229 28.19 35.86 -25.26
N LYS A 230 28.45 36.35 -24.05
CA LYS A 230 29.05 37.66 -23.69
C LYS A 230 29.15 37.65 -22.14
N LYS A 231 30.28 37.85 -21.48
CA LYS A 231 31.23 38.93 -21.66
C LYS A 231 32.52 38.61 -20.87
N GLN A 232 33.65 38.43 -21.57
CA GLN A 232 35.00 38.70 -21.05
C GLN A 232 35.25 40.23 -20.96
N VAL A 233 34.29 40.98 -20.40
CA VAL A 233 34.45 42.43 -20.14
C VAL A 233 33.74 42.79 -18.84
N ALA A 234 34.10 42.07 -17.77
CA ALA A 234 33.79 42.43 -16.40
C ALA A 234 35.05 42.51 -15.51
N ASP A 235 36.25 42.53 -16.12
CA ASP A 235 37.53 42.75 -15.43
C ASP A 235 37.97 44.22 -15.42
N SER A 236 37.06 45.15 -15.67
CA SER A 236 37.37 46.58 -15.58
C SER A 236 36.14 47.33 -15.10
N LEU A 237 36.02 47.40 -13.77
CA LEU A 237 35.49 48.51 -12.96
C LEU A 237 35.09 47.92 -11.60
N ARG A 238 35.98 48.00 -10.61
CA ARG A 238 35.56 48.01 -9.21
C ARG A 238 34.81 49.31 -8.96
N PRO A 239 33.70 49.27 -8.23
CA PRO A 239 33.64 50.14 -7.07
C PRO A 239 33.09 49.43 -5.81
N HIS A 240 33.80 49.69 -4.73
CA HIS A 240 33.37 49.86 -3.34
C HIS A 240 32.54 48.79 -2.58
N GLU A 241 32.96 48.68 -1.32
CA GLU A 241 32.49 47.83 -0.25
C GLU A 241 31.07 48.18 0.23
N ASN A 242 30.43 47.17 0.84
CA ASN A 242 29.21 47.21 1.67
C ASN A 242 27.84 47.27 0.97
N GLU A 243 27.50 46.24 0.19
CA GLU A 243 26.10 45.81 0.06
C GLU A 243 25.82 44.58 0.96
N PRO A 244 24.71 44.54 1.72
CA PRO A 244 24.33 43.35 2.47
C PRO A 244 24.11 42.20 1.49
N LYS A 245 24.82 41.07 1.69
CA LYS A 245 24.65 39.85 0.89
C LYS A 245 23.16 39.50 0.83
N LYS A 246 22.54 39.60 -0.35
CA LYS A 246 21.14 39.20 -0.56
C LYS A 246 20.94 37.78 -0.01
N PRO A 247 19.88 37.52 0.78
CA PRO A 247 19.62 36.19 1.31
C PRO A 247 19.48 35.20 0.14
N ARG A 248 20.05 34.00 0.30
CA ARG A 248 19.90 32.89 -0.66
C ARG A 248 18.86 31.90 -0.12
N ILE A 249 17.62 32.37 0.03
CA ILE A 249 16.45 31.65 0.53
C ILE A 249 16.28 30.30 -0.18
N LEU A 250 16.52 30.23 -1.49
CA LEU A 250 16.45 28.98 -2.25
C LEU A 250 17.43 27.93 -1.73
N GLN A 251 18.68 28.34 -1.52
CA GLN A 251 19.72 27.44 -1.03
C GLN A 251 19.46 27.03 0.42
N THR A 252 18.97 27.96 1.24
CA THR A 252 18.56 27.71 2.62
C THR A 252 17.41 26.69 2.70
N MET A 253 16.37 26.84 1.88
CA MET A 253 15.24 25.91 1.82
C MET A 253 15.67 24.52 1.35
N LEU A 254 16.48 24.42 0.30
CA LEU A 254 16.94 23.13 -0.24
C LEU A 254 17.90 22.40 0.69
N ASN A 255 18.67 23.12 1.50
CA ASN A 255 19.59 22.54 2.47
C ASN A 255 18.94 22.28 3.83
N SER A 256 17.69 22.72 4.07
CA SER A 256 16.98 22.49 5.32
C SER A 256 16.33 21.10 5.36
N SER A 257 16.73 20.30 6.34
CA SER A 257 16.12 19.00 6.66
C SER A 257 14.67 19.15 7.15
N ASP A 258 14.37 20.23 7.87
CA ASP A 258 13.02 20.56 8.35
C ASP A 258 12.06 20.88 7.20
N VAL A 259 12.51 21.64 6.20
CA VAL A 259 11.74 21.87 4.97
C VAL A 259 11.49 20.53 4.27
N SER A 260 12.52 19.70 4.08
CA SER A 260 12.37 18.38 3.43
C SER A 260 11.37 17.47 4.14
N SER A 261 11.47 17.31 5.45
CA SER A 261 10.56 16.45 6.23
C SER A 261 9.12 16.98 6.27
N THR A 262 8.95 18.31 6.26
CA THR A 262 7.64 18.94 6.17
C THR A 262 6.99 18.68 4.81
N LEU A 263 7.75 18.81 3.71
CA LEU A 263 7.27 18.49 2.36
C LEU A 263 6.85 17.04 2.21
N ASP A 264 7.58 16.13 2.84
CA ASP A 264 7.25 14.70 2.90
C ASP A 264 5.96 14.47 3.68
N ARG A 265 5.80 15.10 4.86
CA ARG A 265 4.57 15.00 5.67
C ARG A 265 3.32 15.44 4.93
N ILE A 266 3.38 16.57 4.21
CA ILE A 266 2.24 17.11 3.46
C ILE A 266 2.05 16.45 2.09
N ASN A 267 2.88 15.44 1.77
CA ASN A 267 2.84 14.70 0.53
C ASN A 267 3.03 15.58 -0.74
N LEU A 268 3.88 16.60 -0.66
CA LEU A 268 4.15 17.50 -1.80
C LEU A 268 5.20 16.88 -2.73
N SER A 269 4.86 16.72 -4.02
CA SER A 269 5.77 16.15 -5.01
C SER A 269 6.92 17.10 -5.35
N ASP A 270 8.05 16.55 -5.81
CA ASP A 270 9.22 17.35 -6.18
C ASP A 270 8.89 18.41 -7.24
N ARG A 271 7.97 18.10 -8.18
CA ARG A 271 7.49 19.04 -9.20
C ARG A 271 6.72 20.20 -8.57
N LYS A 272 5.72 19.90 -7.74
CA LYS A 272 4.91 20.92 -7.06
C LYS A 272 5.76 21.79 -6.15
N PHE A 273 6.72 21.20 -5.44
CA PHE A 273 7.67 21.95 -4.62
C PHE A 273 8.60 22.83 -5.46
N THR A 274 9.09 22.36 -6.61
CA THR A 274 9.95 23.16 -7.50
C THR A 274 9.24 24.46 -7.91
N VAL A 275 7.96 24.36 -8.29
CA VAL A 275 7.14 25.53 -8.64
C VAL A 275 6.93 26.46 -7.43
N LEU A 276 6.62 25.89 -6.27
CA LEU A 276 6.41 26.64 -5.03
C LEU A 276 7.69 27.36 -4.57
N ALA A 277 8.84 26.67 -4.60
CA ALA A 277 10.14 27.23 -4.25
C ALA A 277 10.53 28.38 -5.17
N ALA A 278 10.25 28.28 -6.47
CA ALA A 278 10.46 29.36 -7.44
C ALA A 278 9.59 30.59 -7.12
N ALA A 279 8.32 30.38 -6.74
CA ALA A 279 7.42 31.46 -6.35
C ALA A 279 7.88 32.16 -5.07
N ILE A 280 8.31 31.39 -4.06
CA ILE A 280 8.86 31.93 -2.80
C ILE A 280 10.14 32.74 -3.07
N ALA A 281 11.04 32.23 -3.90
CA ALA A 281 12.27 32.92 -4.27
C ALA A 281 11.96 34.28 -4.92
N ARG A 282 11.06 34.31 -5.90
CA ARG A 282 10.62 35.54 -6.57
C ARG A 282 10.00 36.53 -5.60
N ALA A 283 9.15 36.06 -4.68
CA ALA A 283 8.53 36.90 -3.66
C ALA A 283 9.56 37.54 -2.70
N ASN A 284 10.73 36.90 -2.53
CA ASN A 284 11.85 37.40 -1.72
C ASN A 284 12.91 38.17 -2.54
N GLY A 285 12.62 38.48 -3.81
CA GLY A 285 13.52 39.25 -4.67
C GLY A 285 14.74 38.47 -5.20
N GLU A 286 14.71 37.13 -5.15
CA GLU A 286 15.70 36.28 -5.79
C GLU A 286 15.38 36.01 -7.26
N ASP A 287 16.37 36.18 -8.13
CA ASP A 287 16.27 35.80 -9.53
C ASP A 287 16.49 34.28 -9.67
N VAL A 288 15.42 33.56 -10.01
CA VAL A 288 15.43 32.12 -10.23
C VAL A 288 16.34 31.73 -11.41
N GLY A 289 16.65 32.66 -12.33
CA GLY A 289 17.59 32.45 -13.43
C GLY A 289 19.06 32.32 -12.98
N THR A 290 19.40 32.82 -11.80
CA THR A 290 20.77 32.77 -11.24
C THR A 290 21.02 31.54 -10.34
N GLY A 291 19.96 30.80 -9.96
CA GLY A 291 20.02 29.65 -9.06
C GLY A 291 19.76 28.31 -9.75
N SER A 292 20.39 27.22 -9.28
CA SER A 292 20.21 25.86 -9.83
C SER A 292 18.95 25.15 -9.30
N LEU A 293 17.78 25.78 -9.44
CA LEU A 293 16.50 25.16 -9.07
C LEU A 293 15.99 24.23 -10.18
N SER A 294 16.13 22.93 -9.99
CA SER A 294 15.55 21.91 -10.87
C SER A 294 14.84 20.82 -10.06
N ARG A 295 13.89 20.12 -10.67
CA ARG A 295 13.26 18.93 -10.08
C ARG A 295 14.30 17.94 -9.56
N SER A 296 15.36 17.71 -10.34
CA SER A 296 16.44 16.77 -9.98
C SER A 296 17.25 17.27 -8.78
N THR A 297 17.49 18.58 -8.68
CA THR A 297 18.15 19.19 -7.50
C THR A 297 17.30 18.97 -6.24
N VAL A 298 15.99 19.23 -6.33
CA VAL A 298 15.03 19.00 -5.24
C VAL A 298 15.02 17.53 -4.82
N HIS A 299 14.89 16.62 -5.79
CA HIS A 299 14.85 15.19 -5.54
C HIS A 299 16.10 14.71 -4.80
N ARG A 300 17.30 15.04 -5.31
CA ARG A 300 18.58 14.64 -4.70
C ARG A 300 18.73 15.17 -3.29
N LYS A 301 18.39 16.45 -3.06
CA LYS A 301 18.47 17.06 -1.72
C LYS A 301 17.49 16.42 -0.75
N ARG A 302 16.24 16.16 -1.18
CA ARG A 302 15.24 15.48 -0.34
C ARG A 302 15.65 14.05 -0.02
N SER A 303 16.13 13.26 -0.98
CA SER A 303 16.60 11.89 -0.73
C SER A 303 17.78 11.85 0.24
N LEU A 304 18.73 12.78 0.12
CA LEU A 304 19.83 12.93 1.07
C LEU A 304 19.31 13.25 2.48
N HIS A 305 18.40 14.21 2.62
CA HIS A 305 17.79 14.55 3.92
C HIS A 305 17.00 13.40 4.53
N ARG A 306 16.24 12.64 3.74
CA ARG A 306 15.54 11.45 4.23
C ARG A 306 16.51 10.42 4.82
N SER A 307 17.62 10.15 4.12
CA SER A 307 18.65 9.22 4.57
C SER A 307 19.30 9.67 5.88
N MET A 308 19.67 10.95 5.99
CA MET A 308 20.23 11.50 7.23
C MET A 308 19.22 11.42 8.37
N ILE A 309 17.98 11.85 8.11
CA ILE A 309 16.94 11.89 9.14
C ILE A 309 16.67 10.50 9.70
N GLU A 310 16.57 9.51 8.82
CA GLU A 310 16.33 8.12 9.19
C GLU A 310 17.49 7.53 10.01
N THR A 311 18.73 7.85 9.64
CA THR A 311 19.93 7.44 10.40
C THR A 311 19.90 8.03 11.81
N ASP A 312 19.65 9.34 11.94
CA ASP A 312 19.55 10.00 13.25
C ASP A 312 18.45 9.37 14.11
N VAL A 313 17.27 9.10 13.52
CA VAL A 313 16.14 8.48 14.22
C VAL A 313 16.50 7.08 14.72
N ARG A 314 17.26 6.31 13.94
CA ARG A 314 17.75 4.99 14.35
C ARG A 314 18.78 5.08 15.47
N GLU A 315 19.71 6.03 15.41
CA GLU A 315 20.71 6.22 16.46
C GLU A 315 20.09 6.76 17.76
N GLU A 316 19.15 7.70 17.68
CA GLU A 316 18.36 8.16 18.83
C GLU A 316 17.60 6.99 19.48
N PHE A 317 17.02 6.10 18.68
CA PHE A 317 16.37 4.88 19.18
C PHE A 317 17.35 3.90 19.83
N ARG A 318 18.55 3.70 19.24
CA ARG A 318 19.58 2.78 19.77
C ARG A 318 20.18 3.23 21.10
N THR A 319 20.32 4.54 21.28
CA THR A 319 20.98 5.16 22.44
C THR A 319 20.04 5.39 23.62
N ARG A 320 18.72 5.25 23.44
CA ARG A 320 17.72 5.35 24.51
C ARG A 320 17.89 4.21 25.54
N SER A 321 17.68 4.52 26.82
CA SER A 321 17.71 3.52 27.89
C SER A 321 16.70 2.41 27.62
N LYS A 322 17.16 1.16 27.65
CA LYS A 322 16.38 -0.02 27.28
C LYS A 322 15.45 -0.42 28.43
N SER A 323 14.23 0.12 28.42
CA SER A 323 13.11 -0.37 29.22
C SER A 323 12.36 -1.50 28.49
N VAL A 324 11.42 -2.15 29.18
CA VAL A 324 10.52 -3.17 28.61
C VAL A 324 9.81 -2.60 27.38
N ALA A 325 9.84 -3.36 26.28
CA ALA A 325 9.25 -2.96 25.02
C ALA A 325 8.32 -4.05 24.49
N VAL A 326 7.14 -3.62 24.03
CA VAL A 326 6.07 -4.42 23.43
C VAL A 326 6.15 -4.28 21.92
N ILE A 327 6.13 -5.41 21.22
CA ILE A 327 6.06 -5.43 19.76
C ILE A 327 4.59 -5.58 19.35
N HIS A 328 4.12 -4.65 18.54
CA HIS A 328 2.81 -4.59 17.92
C HIS A 328 2.94 -4.96 16.44
N TRP A 329 2.01 -5.74 15.90
CA TRP A 329 1.98 -6.02 14.47
C TRP A 329 0.56 -6.09 13.92
N ASP A 330 0.32 -5.52 12.74
CA ASP A 330 -0.99 -5.54 12.07
C ASP A 330 -0.89 -5.75 10.57
N GLY A 331 -1.82 -6.53 10.00
CA GLY A 331 -1.82 -6.96 8.61
C GLY A 331 -2.89 -6.28 7.76
N LYS A 332 -2.58 -5.93 6.51
CA LYS A 332 -3.56 -5.44 5.53
C LYS A 332 -3.20 -5.78 4.10
N ILE A 333 -4.19 -6.25 3.33
CA ILE A 333 -4.10 -6.39 1.87
C ILE A 333 -4.07 -5.00 1.22
N MET A 334 -3.04 -4.71 0.42
CA MET A 334 -2.90 -3.47 -0.34
C MET A 334 -2.43 -3.73 -1.76
N GLU A 335 -2.72 -2.80 -2.67
CA GLU A 335 -2.17 -2.83 -4.03
C GLU A 335 -0.63 -2.68 -4.00
N ASN A 336 0.06 -3.52 -4.77
CA ASN A 336 1.50 -3.57 -4.84
C ASN A 336 2.06 -2.55 -5.85
N SER A 337 1.91 -1.26 -5.55
CA SER A 337 2.42 -0.15 -6.36
C SER A 337 3.93 -0.14 -6.57
N THR A 338 4.70 -0.89 -5.78
CA THR A 338 6.16 -1.05 -5.90
C THR A 338 6.57 -2.16 -6.86
N ASP A 339 5.62 -2.98 -7.35
CA ASP A 339 5.86 -3.96 -8.40
C ASP A 339 5.67 -3.33 -9.78
N LYS A 340 6.78 -3.26 -10.54
CA LYS A 340 6.81 -2.66 -11.88
C LYS A 340 6.03 -3.50 -12.91
N ASN A 341 5.81 -4.79 -12.67
CA ASN A 341 5.18 -5.72 -13.60
C ASN A 341 3.67 -5.88 -13.35
N ASN A 342 3.22 -5.78 -12.10
CA ASN A 342 1.79 -5.81 -11.76
C ASN A 342 1.43 -4.88 -10.59
N PRO A 343 1.32 -3.55 -10.83
CA PRO A 343 1.07 -2.56 -9.79
C PRO A 343 -0.32 -2.66 -9.14
N LYS A 344 -1.22 -3.50 -9.67
CA LYS A 344 -2.55 -3.79 -9.12
C LYS A 344 -2.63 -5.12 -8.37
N ALA A 345 -1.56 -5.90 -8.30
CA ALA A 345 -1.53 -7.14 -7.54
C ALA A 345 -1.82 -6.86 -6.06
N ALA A 346 -2.75 -7.61 -5.47
CA ALA A 346 -3.02 -7.57 -4.05
C ALA A 346 -1.86 -8.22 -3.28
N THR A 347 -1.33 -7.53 -2.28
CA THR A 347 -0.24 -8.05 -1.43
C THR A 347 -0.57 -7.75 0.02
N ASP A 348 -0.49 -8.77 0.88
CA ASP A 348 -0.62 -8.57 2.31
C ASP A 348 0.59 -7.83 2.83
N ARG A 349 0.38 -6.82 3.69
CA ARG A 349 1.45 -6.11 4.37
C ARG A 349 1.28 -6.13 5.87
N LEU A 350 2.36 -6.39 6.61
CA LEU A 350 2.43 -6.42 8.07
C LEU A 350 3.20 -5.19 8.57
N ALA A 351 2.53 -4.26 9.24
CA ALA A 351 3.20 -3.21 10.00
C ALA A 351 3.74 -3.76 11.31
N VAL A 352 4.94 -3.36 11.70
CA VAL A 352 5.58 -3.73 12.97
C VAL A 352 5.97 -2.46 13.72
N VAL A 353 5.53 -2.33 14.96
CA VAL A 353 5.74 -1.16 15.81
C VAL A 353 6.19 -1.61 17.19
N VAL A 354 7.07 -0.87 17.83
CA VAL A 354 7.54 -1.13 19.20
C VAL A 354 7.06 -0.02 20.12
N SER A 355 6.53 -0.36 21.29
CA SER A 355 6.14 0.62 22.32
C SER A 355 6.63 0.22 23.71
N GLY A 356 6.95 1.17 24.57
CA GLY A 356 7.35 0.96 25.97
C GLY A 356 7.26 2.27 26.76
N LEU A 357 7.89 2.33 27.93
CA LEU A 357 7.93 3.54 28.77
C LEU A 357 8.46 4.74 27.97
N GLU A 358 7.57 5.72 27.72
CA GLU A 358 7.83 6.92 26.91
C GLU A 358 8.35 6.64 25.48
N LEU A 359 8.11 5.44 24.96
CA LEU A 359 8.61 4.96 23.68
C LEU A 359 7.46 4.46 22.83
N GLU A 360 7.34 4.99 21.62
CA GLU A 360 6.54 4.39 20.56
C GLU A 360 7.28 4.63 19.25
N LYS A 361 7.57 3.58 18.48
CA LYS A 361 8.37 3.68 17.26
C LYS A 361 7.99 2.62 16.24
N MET A 362 7.60 3.03 15.04
CA MET A 362 7.42 2.10 13.92
C MET A 362 8.77 1.55 13.46
N LEU A 363 8.89 0.22 13.33
CA LEU A 363 10.09 -0.44 12.81
C LEU A 363 10.05 -0.60 11.29
N GLY A 364 8.88 -0.89 10.72
CA GLY A 364 8.71 -1.04 9.28
C GLY A 364 7.41 -1.73 8.90
N ILE A 365 7.17 -1.84 7.60
CA ILE A 365 5.94 -2.44 7.03
C ILE A 365 6.31 -3.41 5.92
N ILE A 366 6.24 -4.71 6.20
CA ILE A 366 6.74 -5.81 5.34
C ILE A 366 5.64 -6.45 4.50
N LYS A 367 5.96 -7.16 3.41
CA LYS A 367 5.01 -7.92 2.57
C LYS A 367 4.87 -9.38 3.08
N ILE A 368 3.68 -9.97 3.06
CA ILE A 368 3.42 -11.38 3.46
C ILE A 368 2.51 -12.11 2.43
N PRO A 369 2.44 -13.47 2.43
CA PRO A 369 1.93 -14.24 1.28
C PRO A 369 0.40 -14.48 1.18
N SER A 370 -0.37 -14.57 2.28
CA SER A 370 -1.85 -14.62 2.22
C SER A 370 -2.55 -14.66 3.60
N GLY A 371 -3.69 -13.97 3.74
CA GLY A 371 -4.76 -14.23 4.72
C GLY A 371 -6.15 -14.10 4.08
N THR A 372 -6.99 -15.14 4.12
CA THR A 372 -8.18 -15.23 3.25
C THR A 372 -9.34 -14.30 3.67
N GLY A 373 -9.42 -13.14 3.01
CA GLY A 373 -10.43 -12.08 3.20
C GLY A 373 -11.77 -12.27 2.48
N GLU A 374 -11.98 -13.37 1.76
CA GLU A 374 -13.18 -13.62 0.93
C GLU A 374 -14.47 -13.72 1.76
N ALA A 375 -14.42 -14.39 2.91
CA ALA A 375 -15.56 -14.47 3.83
C ALA A 375 -15.87 -13.13 4.52
N GLN A 376 -14.85 -12.29 4.73
CA GLN A 376 -15.01 -10.95 5.30
C GLN A 376 -15.60 -9.98 4.27
N ALA A 377 -15.26 -10.11 2.98
CA ALA A 377 -15.74 -9.27 1.89
C ALA A 377 -17.25 -9.39 1.66
N HIS A 378 -17.82 -10.61 1.74
CA HIS A 378 -19.24 -10.84 1.51
C HIS A 378 -20.14 -10.23 2.61
N ALA A 379 -19.77 -10.38 3.89
CA ALA A 379 -20.46 -9.73 5.01
C ALA A 379 -20.26 -8.20 5.02
N THR A 380 -19.11 -7.75 4.53
CA THR A 380 -18.73 -6.34 4.39
C THR A 380 -19.56 -5.58 3.37
N MET A 381 -19.83 -6.21 2.21
CA MET A 381 -20.59 -5.57 1.13
C MET A 381 -22.01 -5.21 1.56
N GLN A 382 -22.66 -6.05 2.38
CA GLN A 382 -24.02 -5.79 2.86
C GLN A 382 -24.09 -4.64 3.88
N LEU A 383 -23.07 -4.47 4.74
CA LEU A 383 -23.00 -3.38 5.71
C LEU A 383 -22.63 -2.03 5.07
N LEU A 384 -21.78 -2.04 4.04
CA LEU A 384 -21.40 -0.84 3.29
C LEU A 384 -22.61 -0.16 2.63
N LEU A 385 -23.54 -0.93 2.07
CA LEU A 385 -24.74 -0.40 1.40
C LEU A 385 -25.68 0.34 2.36
N LEU A 386 -25.80 -0.12 3.61
CA LEU A 386 -26.61 0.55 4.64
C LEU A 386 -25.97 1.89 5.06
N TRP A 387 -24.65 1.88 5.30
CA TRP A 387 -23.92 3.08 5.75
C TRP A 387 -23.79 4.15 4.67
N GLU A 388 -23.65 3.77 3.40
CA GLU A 388 -23.67 4.72 2.28
C GLU A 388 -25.03 5.40 2.13
N ARG A 389 -26.15 4.65 2.26
CA ARG A 389 -27.49 5.23 2.24
C ARG A 389 -27.65 6.28 3.33
N PHE A 390 -27.15 6.02 4.53
CA PHE A 390 -27.23 6.95 5.64
C PHE A 390 -26.35 8.18 5.46
N LYS A 391 -25.12 8.01 4.98
CA LYS A 391 -24.23 9.15 4.67
C LYS A 391 -24.83 10.09 3.62
N LYS A 392 -25.53 9.53 2.61
CA LYS A 392 -26.27 10.31 1.61
C LYS A 392 -27.50 11.01 2.19
N ALA A 393 -28.17 10.40 3.16
CA ALA A 393 -29.32 10.99 3.84
C ALA A 393 -28.94 12.06 4.86
N TRP A 394 -27.71 12.03 5.40
CA TRP A 394 -27.24 12.90 6.49
C TRP A 394 -27.54 14.40 6.32
N PRO A 395 -27.34 15.04 5.15
CA PRO A 395 -27.63 16.47 4.98
C PRO A 395 -29.11 16.84 5.21
N ASN A 396 -30.01 15.85 5.14
CA ASN A 396 -31.46 16.04 5.28
C ASN A 396 -31.99 15.53 6.63
N ILE A 397 -31.13 15.12 7.56
CA ILE A 397 -31.53 14.66 8.90
C ILE A 397 -31.56 15.85 9.85
N ASP A 398 -32.70 16.05 10.51
CA ASP A 398 -32.82 16.96 11.63
C ASP A 398 -32.21 16.32 12.88
N GLN A 399 -31.09 16.88 13.34
CA GLN A 399 -30.34 16.36 14.49
C GLN A 399 -31.04 16.58 15.83
N THR A 400 -32.07 17.42 15.88
CA THR A 400 -32.85 17.69 17.10
C THR A 400 -33.92 16.64 17.37
N VAL A 401 -34.32 15.89 16.34
CA VAL A 401 -35.40 14.90 16.41
C VAL A 401 -34.82 13.48 16.37
N TYR A 402 -34.61 12.87 17.53
CA TYR A 402 -34.13 11.49 17.63
C TYR A 402 -34.90 10.68 18.67
N ARG A 403 -34.84 9.36 18.55
CA ARG A 403 -35.52 8.44 19.45
C ARG A 403 -34.52 7.49 20.12
N PRO A 404 -34.40 7.47 21.47
CA PRO A 404 -33.58 6.50 22.20
C PRO A 404 -34.01 5.04 21.99
N LEU A 405 -33.27 4.12 22.63
CA LEU A 405 -33.59 2.69 22.63
C LEU A 405 -34.96 2.44 23.27
N ASP A 406 -35.86 1.89 22.48
CA ASP A 406 -37.22 1.49 22.85
C ASP A 406 -37.35 -0.03 22.75
N ASP A 407 -36.77 -0.74 23.71
CA ASP A 407 -36.87 -2.19 23.81
C ASP A 407 -37.67 -2.58 25.06
N PRO A 408 -38.85 -3.22 24.91
CA PRO A 408 -39.70 -3.59 26.04
C PRO A 408 -39.02 -4.46 27.09
N ARG A 409 -37.97 -5.21 26.71
CA ARG A 409 -37.22 -6.07 27.65
C ARG A 409 -36.41 -5.24 28.65
N VAL A 410 -36.03 -4.01 28.32
CA VAL A 410 -35.23 -3.15 29.20
C VAL A 410 -36.08 -2.61 30.35
N ASP A 411 -37.35 -2.32 30.10
CA ASP A 411 -38.26 -1.74 31.08
C ASP A 411 -39.18 -2.80 31.74
N ASP A 412 -38.90 -4.08 31.53
CA ASP A 412 -39.68 -5.21 32.07
C ASP A 412 -39.49 -5.32 33.60
N PRO A 413 -40.54 -5.09 34.42
CA PRO A 413 -40.45 -5.19 35.87
C PRO A 413 -40.22 -6.62 36.37
N SER A 414 -40.46 -7.63 35.53
CA SER A 414 -40.35 -9.05 35.89
C SER A 414 -38.94 -9.63 35.76
N ASP A 415 -38.04 -8.99 34.99
CA ASP A 415 -36.61 -9.32 34.91
C ASP A 415 -35.76 -8.04 35.00
N PRO A 416 -35.32 -7.64 36.21
CA PRO A 416 -34.59 -6.39 36.41
C PRO A 416 -33.17 -6.42 35.84
N PHE A 417 -32.69 -7.55 35.31
CA PHE A 417 -31.31 -7.68 34.86
C PHE A 417 -30.88 -6.63 33.84
N LEU A 418 -31.72 -6.36 32.83
CA LEU A 418 -31.38 -5.36 31.81
C LEU A 418 -31.41 -3.94 32.40
N GLN A 419 -32.24 -3.67 33.41
CA GLN A 419 -32.25 -2.41 34.15
C GLN A 419 -30.98 -2.25 34.99
N GLU A 420 -30.57 -3.30 35.70
CA GLU A 420 -29.34 -3.32 36.49
C GLU A 420 -28.10 -3.12 35.61
N LEU A 421 -28.03 -3.82 34.47
CA LEU A 421 -26.97 -3.63 33.47
C LEU A 421 -26.97 -2.20 32.91
N LYS A 422 -28.14 -1.65 32.61
CA LYS A 422 -28.28 -0.27 32.15
C LYS A 422 -27.76 0.71 33.19
N HIS A 423 -28.17 0.58 34.45
CA HIS A 423 -27.70 1.43 35.54
C HIS A 423 -26.18 1.33 35.72
N ALA A 424 -25.64 0.12 35.80
CA ALA A 424 -24.20 -0.11 35.93
C ALA A 424 -23.41 0.51 34.77
N THR A 425 -23.88 0.33 33.54
CA THR A 425 -23.23 0.90 32.35
C THR A 425 -23.33 2.42 32.30
N VAL A 426 -24.50 3.01 32.60
CA VAL A 426 -24.65 4.47 32.67
C VAL A 426 -23.71 5.07 33.71
N SER A 427 -23.69 4.52 34.93
CA SER A 427 -22.80 4.99 35.99
C SER A 427 -21.33 4.89 35.58
N PHE A 428 -20.93 3.79 34.94
CA PHE A 428 -19.57 3.62 34.42
C PHE A 428 -19.21 4.70 33.38
N LEU A 429 -20.05 4.90 32.36
CA LEU A 429 -19.78 5.83 31.26
C LEU A 429 -19.78 7.29 31.73
N GLN A 430 -20.68 7.66 32.65
CA GLN A 430 -20.71 8.99 33.27
C GLN A 430 -19.44 9.24 34.08
N ASN A 431 -19.04 8.29 34.93
CA ASN A 431 -17.79 8.40 35.71
C ASN A 431 -16.57 8.57 34.80
N MET A 432 -16.51 7.83 33.69
CA MET A 432 -15.43 7.94 32.70
C MET A 432 -15.37 9.32 32.03
N LEU A 433 -16.51 9.95 31.75
CA LEU A 433 -16.58 11.29 31.15
C LEU A 433 -16.29 12.42 32.16
N LEU A 434 -16.61 12.21 33.45
CA LEU A 434 -16.46 13.19 34.52
C LEU A 434 -15.15 13.08 35.30
N ALA A 435 -14.41 11.96 35.18
CA ALA A 435 -13.15 11.76 35.88
C ALA A 435 -12.13 12.86 35.56
N LYS A 436 -11.49 13.43 36.59
CA LYS A 436 -10.48 14.50 36.46
C LYS A 436 -9.28 14.13 35.58
N SER A 437 -8.98 12.83 35.44
CA SER A 437 -7.93 12.35 34.54
C SER A 437 -8.38 12.33 33.07
N GLY A 438 -9.69 12.30 32.78
CA GLY A 438 -10.32 12.59 31.48
C GLY A 438 -9.74 11.86 30.26
N TYR A 439 -8.91 10.84 30.44
CA TYR A 439 -8.11 10.28 29.38
C TYR A 439 -8.98 9.36 28.51
N MET A 440 -9.64 9.96 27.53
CA MET A 440 -10.13 9.27 26.35
C MET A 440 -8.98 9.26 25.34
N PRO A 441 -8.48 8.09 24.92
CA PRO A 441 -7.35 8.02 23.99
C PRO A 441 -7.56 8.83 22.72
N ARG A 442 -8.83 9.01 22.31
CA ARG A 442 -9.26 9.68 21.09
C ARG A 442 -10.67 10.27 21.21
N GLU A 443 -10.98 11.21 20.33
CA GLU A 443 -12.30 11.86 20.22
C GLU A 443 -13.44 10.93 19.77
N ASP A 444 -13.14 9.82 19.09
CA ASP A 444 -14.12 8.80 18.70
C ASP A 444 -14.56 7.93 19.89
N TYR A 445 -13.71 7.73 20.90
CA TYR A 445 -14.08 7.09 22.18
C TYR A 445 -15.09 7.95 22.95
N ARG A 446 -14.85 9.27 23.00
CA ARG A 446 -15.79 10.23 23.58
C ARG A 446 -17.13 10.19 22.85
N GLU A 447 -17.11 10.24 21.52
CA GLU A 447 -18.34 10.20 20.70
C GLU A 447 -19.16 8.92 20.91
N VAL A 448 -18.54 7.74 20.89
CA VAL A 448 -19.24 6.46 21.16
C VAL A 448 -19.83 6.45 22.56
N THR A 449 -19.10 6.98 23.55
CA THR A 449 -19.56 7.04 24.94
C THR A 449 -20.80 7.92 25.09
N GLU A 450 -20.77 9.12 24.49
CA GLU A 450 -21.89 10.06 24.50
C GLU A 450 -23.10 9.53 23.71
N LEU A 451 -22.88 8.91 22.55
CA LEU A 451 -23.95 8.26 21.77
C LEU A 451 -24.55 7.06 22.50
N CYS A 452 -23.74 6.30 23.24
CA CYS A 452 -24.22 5.18 24.05
C CYS A 452 -25.15 5.66 25.17
N LEU A 453 -24.80 6.75 25.87
CA LEU A 453 -25.66 7.37 26.86
C LEU A 453 -26.99 7.85 26.23
N LEU A 454 -26.93 8.50 25.07
CA LEU A 454 -28.15 8.93 24.34
C LEU A 454 -29.04 7.75 23.94
N ILE A 455 -28.44 6.65 23.46
CA ILE A 455 -29.18 5.41 23.16
C ILE A 455 -29.87 4.88 24.43
N LEU A 456 -29.21 4.93 25.59
CA LEU A 456 -29.76 4.50 26.87
C LEU A 456 -30.72 5.54 27.52
N ASN A 457 -31.05 6.61 26.79
CA ASN A 457 -31.91 7.71 27.25
C ASN A 457 -31.35 8.44 28.48
N THR A 458 -30.04 8.68 28.50
CA THR A 458 -29.34 9.44 29.55
C THR A 458 -28.36 10.45 28.94
N SER A 459 -27.92 11.42 29.72
CA SER A 459 -26.90 12.40 29.33
C SER A 459 -25.96 12.71 30.50
N VAL A 460 -24.82 13.36 30.20
CA VAL A 460 -23.89 13.88 31.22
C VAL A 460 -24.19 15.34 31.55
N CYS A 461 -24.72 16.09 30.59
CA CYS A 461 -25.00 17.51 30.71
C CYS A 461 -26.44 17.81 30.26
N ASP A 462 -26.99 18.92 30.76
CA ASP A 462 -28.31 19.44 30.36
C ASP A 462 -28.30 20.14 28.98
N GLN A 463 -27.11 20.29 28.37
CA GLN A 463 -26.98 20.88 27.05
C GLN A 463 -27.39 19.87 25.96
N PRO A 464 -28.12 20.31 24.92
CA PRO A 464 -28.48 19.44 23.81
C PRO A 464 -27.23 18.92 23.11
N TYR A 465 -27.18 17.60 22.90
CA TYR A 465 -26.04 16.96 22.25
C TYR A 465 -25.91 17.41 20.79
N SER A 466 -24.70 17.80 20.39
CA SER A 466 -24.38 18.17 19.01
C SER A 466 -23.83 16.96 18.25
N PHE A 467 -24.60 16.46 17.28
CA PHE A 467 -24.19 15.29 16.51
C PHE A 467 -23.10 15.64 15.49
N ARG A 468 -22.00 14.90 15.56
CA ARG A 468 -20.95 14.99 14.53
C ARG A 468 -21.42 14.35 13.23
N ALA A 469 -20.99 14.90 12.09
CA ALA A 469 -21.26 14.27 10.80
C ALA A 469 -20.63 12.86 10.73
N PRO A 470 -21.28 11.88 10.06
CA PRO A 470 -20.72 10.55 9.86
C PRO A 470 -19.35 10.63 9.18
N GLY A 471 -18.31 10.22 9.91
CA GLY A 471 -16.93 10.21 9.44
C GLY A 471 -16.70 9.21 8.30
N ALA A 472 -15.48 9.21 7.75
CA ALA A 472 -15.08 8.23 6.75
C ALA A 472 -15.21 6.80 7.31
N TYR A 473 -16.02 5.97 6.65
CA TYR A 473 -16.16 4.56 7.00
C TYR A 473 -14.92 3.80 6.52
N HIS A 474 -14.18 3.22 7.46
CA HIS A 474 -13.04 2.35 7.18
C HIS A 474 -13.30 0.98 7.79
N LEU A 475 -13.12 -0.08 6.99
CA LEU A 475 -13.46 -1.45 7.38
C LEU A 475 -12.72 -1.98 8.61
N ALA A 476 -11.48 -1.52 8.79
CA ALA A 476 -10.64 -1.84 9.94
C ALA A 476 -11.08 -1.14 11.24
N ARG A 477 -11.86 -0.05 11.16
CA ARG A 477 -12.23 0.75 12.34
C ARG A 477 -13.58 0.33 12.88
N TRP A 478 -13.57 -0.63 13.81
CA TRP A 478 -14.77 -1.13 14.48
C TRP A 478 -15.62 -0.02 15.11
N MET A 479 -15.01 1.01 15.70
CA MET A 479 -15.71 2.17 16.31
C MET A 479 -16.62 2.93 15.34
N ALA A 480 -16.24 3.01 14.05
CA ALA A 480 -17.11 3.62 13.06
C ALA A 480 -18.42 2.85 12.93
N LYS A 481 -18.41 1.51 13.04
CA LYS A 481 -19.62 0.68 12.98
C LYS A 481 -20.54 0.97 14.17
N LEU A 482 -20.00 1.14 15.38
CA LEU A 482 -20.78 1.52 16.56
C LEU A 482 -21.42 2.91 16.39
N ASN A 483 -20.62 3.91 16.00
CA ASN A 483 -21.12 5.28 15.76
C ASN A 483 -22.23 5.31 14.71
N TYR A 484 -22.05 4.62 13.58
CA TYR A 484 -23.06 4.54 12.54
C TYR A 484 -24.31 3.81 13.05
N SER A 485 -24.18 2.65 13.68
CA SER A 485 -25.32 1.89 14.20
C SER A 485 -26.15 2.70 15.19
N PHE A 486 -25.51 3.37 16.15
CA PHE A 486 -26.22 4.22 17.12
C PHE A 486 -26.92 5.38 16.44
N LYS A 487 -26.25 6.10 15.52
CA LYS A 487 -26.89 7.21 14.79
C LYS A 487 -28.06 6.75 13.93
N ILE A 488 -27.93 5.64 13.19
CA ILE A 488 -29.04 5.10 12.39
C ILE A 488 -30.20 4.72 13.30
N TYR A 489 -29.93 4.11 14.44
CA TYR A 489 -30.98 3.74 15.37
C TYR A 489 -31.69 4.99 15.89
N LEU A 490 -30.94 5.99 16.37
CA LEU A 490 -31.48 7.26 16.88
C LEU A 490 -32.33 8.00 15.83
N PHE A 491 -31.91 8.00 14.57
CA PHE A 491 -32.60 8.70 13.47
C PHE A 491 -33.50 7.78 12.61
N ARG A 492 -33.88 6.60 13.12
CA ARG A 492 -34.66 5.59 12.37
C ARG A 492 -36.00 6.08 11.83
N ASP A 493 -36.59 7.10 12.44
CA ASP A 493 -37.86 7.68 11.99
C ASP A 493 -37.68 8.60 10.77
N GLN A 494 -36.48 9.17 10.61
CA GLN A 494 -36.13 10.08 9.50
C GLN A 494 -35.39 9.37 8.36
N PHE A 495 -34.82 8.19 8.63
CA PHE A 495 -34.09 7.40 7.66
C PHE A 495 -34.87 6.13 7.31
N LYS A 496 -35.11 5.87 6.02
CA LYS A 496 -35.83 4.67 5.59
C LYS A 496 -35.01 3.42 5.93
N VAL A 497 -35.39 2.72 7.00
CA VAL A 497 -34.85 1.42 7.43
C VAL A 497 -35.91 0.34 7.20
N THR A 498 -35.53 -0.80 6.61
CA THR A 498 -36.46 -1.93 6.43
C THR A 498 -36.77 -2.58 7.79
N PRO A 499 -37.93 -3.26 7.95
CA PRO A 499 -38.25 -3.94 9.20
C PRO A 499 -37.19 -4.96 9.66
N LYS A 500 -36.54 -5.63 8.70
CA LYS A 500 -35.44 -6.56 8.97
C LYS A 500 -34.19 -5.83 9.46
N GLU A 501 -33.78 -4.76 8.78
CA GLU A 501 -32.65 -3.91 9.21
C GLU A 501 -32.90 -3.33 10.61
N LEU A 502 -34.11 -2.85 10.88
CA LEU A 502 -34.47 -2.27 12.17
C LEU A 502 -34.42 -3.29 13.31
N LYS A 503 -34.96 -4.50 13.10
CA LYS A 503 -34.87 -5.59 14.08
C LYS A 503 -33.42 -5.94 14.39
N SER A 504 -32.60 -6.14 13.36
CA SER A 504 -31.17 -6.44 13.54
C SER A 504 -30.41 -5.31 14.21
N LEU A 505 -30.72 -4.05 13.87
CA LEU A 505 -30.10 -2.88 14.46
C LEU A 505 -30.47 -2.73 15.93
N ARG A 506 -31.73 -3.02 16.30
CA ARG A 506 -32.18 -3.03 17.70
C ARG A 506 -31.39 -4.03 18.54
N GLU A 507 -31.33 -5.30 18.11
CA GLU A 507 -30.57 -6.34 18.84
C GLU A 507 -29.08 -5.97 18.96
N PHE A 508 -28.50 -5.41 17.89
CA PHE A 508 -27.12 -4.95 17.91
C PHE A 508 -26.92 -3.78 18.87
N CYS A 509 -27.76 -2.74 18.81
CA CYS A 509 -27.67 -1.58 19.68
C CYS A 509 -27.83 -1.97 21.15
N LEU A 510 -28.79 -2.84 21.47
CA LEU A 510 -29.01 -3.36 22.82
C LEU A 510 -27.77 -4.07 23.38
N PHE A 511 -27.21 -5.03 22.63
CA PHE A 511 -25.98 -5.73 23.03
C PHE A 511 -24.79 -4.76 23.13
N ALA A 512 -24.62 -3.90 22.13
CA ALA A 512 -23.49 -2.99 22.05
C ALA A 512 -23.50 -1.99 23.22
N SER A 513 -24.65 -1.38 23.50
CA SER A 513 -24.77 -0.35 24.54
C SER A 513 -24.63 -0.93 25.94
N LEU A 514 -25.18 -2.13 26.21
CA LEU A 514 -25.22 -2.68 27.56
C LEU A 514 -24.00 -3.54 27.93
N ILE A 515 -23.35 -4.17 26.96
CA ILE A 515 -22.26 -5.13 27.20
C ILE A 515 -20.96 -4.60 26.59
N TYR A 516 -20.94 -4.37 25.28
CA TYR A 516 -19.69 -4.23 24.53
C TYR A 516 -18.98 -2.88 24.75
N VAL A 517 -19.71 -1.76 24.74
CA VAL A 517 -19.10 -0.41 24.83
C VAL A 517 -18.30 -0.25 26.12
N LYS A 518 -18.82 -0.73 27.25
CA LYS A 518 -18.12 -0.69 28.54
C LYS A 518 -16.76 -1.41 28.48
N ALA A 519 -16.75 -2.64 27.96
CA ALA A 519 -15.52 -3.42 27.81
C ALA A 519 -14.53 -2.75 26.85
N TRP A 520 -15.02 -2.19 25.73
CA TRP A 520 -14.19 -1.51 24.75
C TRP A 520 -13.50 -0.25 25.30
N ILE A 521 -14.23 0.58 26.05
CA ILE A 521 -13.68 1.80 26.65
C ILE A 521 -12.63 1.46 27.72
N ALA A 522 -12.79 0.33 28.43
CA ALA A 522 -11.86 -0.12 29.45
C ALA A 522 -10.62 -0.88 28.91
N ALA A 523 -10.65 -1.31 27.64
CA ALA A 523 -9.61 -2.13 27.01
C ALA A 523 -8.17 -1.55 26.99
N PRO A 524 -7.94 -0.22 26.92
CA PRO A 524 -6.58 0.32 26.85
C PRO A 524 -5.70 0.09 28.09
N VAL A 525 -6.29 -0.30 29.22
CA VAL A 525 -5.57 -0.44 30.50
C VAL A 525 -5.07 -1.87 30.67
N THR A 526 -3.75 -2.04 30.53
CA THR A 526 -3.05 -3.35 30.55
C THR A 526 -3.30 -4.17 31.81
N CYS A 527 -3.16 -3.56 32.99
CA CYS A 527 -3.35 -4.28 34.25
C CYS A 527 -4.81 -4.72 34.46
N ASP A 528 -5.77 -4.02 33.84
CA ASP A 528 -7.19 -4.37 33.93
C ASP A 528 -7.61 -5.41 32.89
N ALA A 529 -6.79 -5.67 31.86
CA ALA A 529 -7.19 -6.45 30.67
C ALA A 529 -7.76 -7.83 31.03
N ALA A 530 -7.05 -8.62 31.83
CA ALA A 530 -7.51 -9.96 32.25
C ALA A 530 -8.85 -9.90 33.02
N THR A 531 -9.00 -8.89 33.89
CA THR A 531 -10.23 -8.69 34.68
C THR A 531 -11.39 -8.27 33.79
N ASN A 532 -11.15 -7.31 32.88
CA ASN A 532 -12.15 -6.81 31.95
C ASN A 532 -12.65 -7.92 31.01
N ASP A 533 -11.74 -8.73 30.48
CA ASP A 533 -12.08 -9.82 29.55
C ASP A 533 -12.86 -10.94 30.25
N LEU A 534 -12.48 -11.29 31.50
CA LEU A 534 -13.21 -12.27 32.30
C LEU A 534 -14.63 -11.79 32.64
N VAL A 535 -14.78 -10.52 33.02
CA VAL A 535 -16.08 -9.89 33.27
C VAL A 535 -16.91 -9.83 31.99
N LEU A 536 -16.32 -9.43 30.86
CA LEU A 536 -16.99 -9.42 29.56
C LEU A 536 -17.49 -10.82 29.18
N PHE A 537 -16.66 -11.85 29.37
CA PHE A 537 -17.04 -13.23 29.10
C PHE A 537 -18.25 -13.66 29.94
N ARG A 538 -18.23 -13.36 31.25
CA ARG A 538 -19.36 -13.62 32.16
C ARG A 538 -20.62 -12.90 31.73
N GLU A 539 -20.53 -11.62 31.39
CA GLU A 539 -21.66 -10.81 30.93
C GLU A 539 -22.24 -11.32 29.62
N ILE A 540 -21.41 -11.77 28.67
CA ILE A 540 -21.87 -12.41 27.43
C ILE A 540 -22.62 -13.71 27.74
N CYS A 541 -22.09 -14.55 28.62
CA CYS A 541 -22.76 -15.80 29.04
C CYS A 541 -24.11 -15.52 29.70
N GLN A 542 -24.20 -14.50 30.56
CA GLN A 542 -25.46 -14.09 31.17
C GLN A 542 -26.43 -13.48 30.16
N TYR A 543 -25.94 -12.75 29.15
CA TYR A 543 -26.75 -12.14 28.10
C TYR A 543 -27.44 -13.19 27.20
N ALA A 544 -27.00 -14.44 27.22
CA ALA A 544 -27.65 -15.54 26.51
C ALA A 544 -29.12 -15.74 26.90
N ARG A 545 -29.53 -15.32 28.12
CA ARG A 545 -30.93 -15.33 28.54
C ARG A 545 -31.82 -14.35 27.75
N ILE A 546 -31.23 -13.26 27.25
CA ILE A 546 -31.93 -12.20 26.52
C ILE A 546 -31.88 -12.46 25.01
N ASN A 547 -30.70 -12.78 24.50
CA ASN A 547 -30.52 -13.13 23.10
C ASN A 547 -29.38 -14.15 22.95
N LYS A 548 -29.77 -15.43 23.00
CA LYS A 548 -28.86 -16.57 22.85
C LYS A 548 -28.04 -16.52 21.56
N ALA A 549 -28.64 -16.14 20.44
CA ALA A 549 -27.94 -16.14 19.15
C ALA A 549 -26.80 -15.10 19.12
N VAL A 550 -27.03 -13.90 19.66
CA VAL A 550 -26.00 -12.85 19.76
C VAL A 550 -24.94 -13.25 20.79
N ALA A 551 -25.35 -13.78 21.94
CA ALA A 551 -24.43 -14.22 22.98
C ALA A 551 -23.52 -15.36 22.49
N ASP A 552 -24.06 -16.39 21.84
CA ASP A 552 -23.29 -17.50 21.28
C ASP A 552 -22.30 -17.01 20.21
N ALA A 553 -22.74 -16.11 19.32
CA ALA A 553 -21.86 -15.53 18.30
C ALA A 553 -20.73 -14.69 18.91
N ALA A 554 -21.02 -13.88 19.93
CA ALA A 554 -20.02 -13.08 20.65
C ALA A 554 -19.05 -13.97 21.44
N ARG A 555 -19.57 -14.99 22.15
CA ARG A 555 -18.78 -15.95 22.93
C ARG A 555 -17.82 -16.73 22.04
N GLN A 556 -18.30 -17.35 20.96
CA GLN A 556 -17.46 -18.10 20.01
C GLN A 556 -16.35 -17.23 19.39
N LYS A 557 -16.56 -15.92 19.28
CA LYS A 557 -15.54 -14.99 18.84
C LYS A 557 -14.54 -14.68 19.96
N LEU A 558 -15.02 -14.35 21.16
CA LEU A 558 -14.16 -14.05 22.30
C LEU A 558 -13.28 -15.25 22.70
N GLU A 559 -13.79 -16.48 22.61
CA GLU A 559 -13.05 -17.73 22.86
C GLU A 559 -11.81 -17.89 21.98
N LYS A 560 -11.80 -17.27 20.79
CA LYS A 560 -10.64 -17.28 19.88
C LYS A 560 -9.63 -16.17 20.20
N HIS A 561 -9.94 -15.31 21.17
CA HIS A 561 -9.20 -14.10 21.50
C HIS A 561 -8.92 -13.96 23.00
N LEU A 562 -8.77 -15.08 23.73
CA LEU A 562 -8.51 -15.12 25.17
C LEU A 562 -7.04 -14.82 25.56
N TRP A 563 -6.32 -14.06 24.73
CA TRP A 563 -4.89 -13.79 24.92
C TRP A 563 -4.61 -13.13 26.27
N TYR A 564 -5.49 -12.23 26.74
CA TYR A 564 -5.33 -11.56 28.05
C TYR A 564 -5.74 -12.41 29.25
N ILE A 565 -6.37 -13.56 29.02
CA ILE A 565 -6.73 -14.54 30.07
C ILE A 565 -5.69 -15.69 30.09
N SER A 566 -4.44 -15.40 29.73
CA SER A 566 -3.36 -16.38 29.78
C SER A 566 -2.61 -16.33 31.11
N PRO A 567 -2.02 -17.45 31.57
CA PRO A 567 -1.27 -17.47 32.83
C PRO A 567 -0.19 -16.40 32.90
N GLU A 568 0.45 -16.07 31.79
CA GLU A 568 1.49 -15.05 31.70
C GLU A 568 0.93 -13.65 32.01
N LEU A 569 -0.23 -13.30 31.45
CA LEU A 569 -0.82 -11.97 31.55
C LEU A 569 -1.69 -11.77 32.80
N ILE A 570 -2.16 -12.84 33.43
CA ILE A 570 -2.90 -12.78 34.70
C ILE A 570 -2.07 -12.12 35.80
N SER A 571 -0.75 -12.33 35.78
CA SER A 571 0.17 -11.68 36.73
C SER A 571 0.09 -10.14 36.70
N PHE A 572 -0.33 -9.54 35.57
CA PHE A 572 -0.47 -8.09 35.45
C PHE A 572 -1.67 -7.55 36.24
N ALA A 573 -2.65 -8.40 36.56
CA ALA A 573 -3.81 -8.04 37.36
C ALA A 573 -3.44 -7.65 38.81
N LEU A 574 -2.26 -8.05 39.30
CA LEU A 574 -1.71 -7.62 40.59
C LEU A 574 -1.53 -6.09 40.69
N PHE A 575 -1.38 -5.41 39.54
CA PHE A 575 -1.21 -3.96 39.43
C PHE A 575 -2.52 -3.21 39.17
N SER A 576 -3.64 -3.93 39.03
CA SER A 576 -4.97 -3.32 38.86
C SER A 576 -5.55 -2.87 40.19
N GLU A 577 -6.28 -1.76 40.16
CA GLU A 577 -7.09 -1.29 41.29
C GLU A 577 -8.46 -1.96 41.34
N LYS A 578 -8.90 -2.62 40.27
CA LYS A 578 -10.15 -3.39 40.22
C LYS A 578 -10.04 -4.73 40.95
N VAL A 579 -8.83 -5.25 41.11
CA VAL A 579 -8.60 -6.52 41.80
C VAL A 579 -8.49 -6.25 43.31
N PRO A 580 -9.39 -6.79 44.13
CA PRO A 580 -9.35 -6.58 45.58
C PRO A 580 -8.11 -7.23 46.19
N VAL A 581 -7.65 -6.69 47.32
CA VAL A 581 -6.48 -7.19 48.07
C VAL A 581 -6.61 -8.69 48.39
N SER A 582 -7.82 -9.15 48.73
CA SER A 582 -8.10 -10.57 48.99
C SER A 582 -7.78 -11.46 47.78
N GLU A 583 -8.14 -11.03 46.57
CA GLU A 583 -7.86 -11.77 45.34
C GLU A 583 -6.37 -11.67 44.97
N LYS A 584 -5.72 -10.52 45.20
CA LYS A 584 -4.25 -10.39 45.05
C LYS A 584 -3.52 -11.39 45.94
N ARG A 585 -3.94 -11.56 47.19
CA ARG A 585 -3.39 -12.59 48.11
C ARG A 585 -3.60 -14.00 47.56
N SER A 586 -4.77 -14.31 47.00
CA SER A 586 -5.05 -15.61 46.37
C SER A 586 -4.16 -15.86 45.15
N ILE A 587 -3.98 -14.86 44.29
CA ILE A 587 -3.09 -14.95 43.11
C ILE A 587 -1.65 -15.22 43.56
N VAL A 588 -1.11 -14.47 44.53
CA VAL A 588 0.25 -14.67 45.06
C VAL A 588 0.44 -16.06 45.66
N ARG A 589 -0.57 -16.56 46.39
CA ARG A 589 -0.56 -17.93 46.93
C ARG A 589 -0.52 -18.97 45.81
N ALA A 590 -1.36 -18.80 44.78
CA ALA A 590 -1.38 -19.70 43.63
C ALA A 590 -0.04 -19.68 42.86
N MET A 591 0.57 -18.50 42.69
CA MET A 591 1.89 -18.34 42.05
C MET A 591 2.99 -19.08 42.83
N SER A 592 2.95 -18.98 44.16
CA SER A 592 3.90 -19.67 45.04
C SER A 592 3.78 -21.20 44.96
N GLN A 593 2.57 -21.72 44.71
CA GLN A 593 2.30 -23.15 44.58
C GLN A 593 2.61 -23.69 43.18
N ALA A 594 2.36 -22.90 42.13
CA ALA A 594 2.56 -23.30 40.74
C ALA A 594 4.05 -23.37 40.35
N GLY A 595 4.92 -22.63 41.03
CA GLY A 595 6.36 -22.59 40.76
C GLY A 595 6.76 -21.52 39.75
N ASP A 596 7.90 -21.72 39.10
CA ASP A 596 8.52 -20.77 38.18
C ASP A 596 9.07 -21.54 36.97
N ASP A 597 8.25 -21.68 35.92
CA ASP A 597 8.61 -22.39 34.70
C ASP A 597 8.05 -21.69 33.45
N TRP A 598 8.97 -21.30 32.57
CA TRP A 598 8.69 -20.64 31.29
C TRP A 598 8.30 -21.62 30.16
N SER A 599 8.41 -22.94 30.42
CA SER A 599 8.13 -23.99 29.44
C SER A 599 6.63 -24.28 29.26
N ASP A 600 5.81 -23.97 30.27
CA ASP A 600 4.36 -24.17 30.25
C ASP A 600 3.62 -22.96 29.65
N ARG A 601 3.59 -22.92 28.31
CA ARG A 601 2.91 -21.88 27.53
C ARG A 601 1.65 -22.44 26.89
N ALA A 602 0.52 -22.35 27.56
CA ALA A 602 -0.81 -22.36 26.95
C ALA A 602 -1.88 -22.34 28.05
N ILE A 603 -2.99 -21.65 27.80
CA ILE A 603 -4.22 -22.07 28.46
C ILE A 603 -4.67 -23.35 27.77
N LYS A 604 -4.50 -24.50 28.42
CA LYS A 604 -5.25 -25.71 28.07
C LYS A 604 -6.66 -25.55 28.64
N LEU A 605 -7.47 -24.70 28.02
CA LEU A 605 -8.89 -24.55 28.36
C LEU A 605 -9.61 -25.79 27.79
N GLU A 606 -9.49 -26.91 28.49
CA GLU A 606 -10.41 -28.02 28.34
C GLU A 606 -11.74 -27.56 28.95
N ASP A 607 -12.60 -27.07 28.06
CA ASP A 607 -13.94 -26.47 28.26
C ASP A 607 -14.00 -25.00 28.74
N CYS A 608 -14.52 -24.13 27.87
CA CYS A 608 -14.67 -22.69 28.11
C CYS A 608 -15.91 -22.34 28.96
N THR A 609 -16.81 -23.29 29.21
CA THR A 609 -17.93 -23.08 30.13
C THR A 609 -17.47 -22.84 31.57
N ASP A 610 -16.36 -23.45 31.97
CA ASP A 610 -15.78 -23.28 33.30
C ASP A 610 -15.16 -21.90 33.50
N LEU A 611 -14.81 -21.19 32.42
CA LEU A 611 -14.18 -19.88 32.53
C LEU A 611 -15.13 -18.83 33.15
N ALA A 612 -16.44 -18.97 32.93
CA ALA A 612 -17.44 -18.06 33.50
C ALA A 612 -17.49 -18.11 35.04
N VAL A 613 -17.07 -19.23 35.65
CA VAL A 613 -17.11 -19.43 37.11
C VAL A 613 -15.75 -19.34 37.79
N LYS A 614 -14.65 -19.32 37.03
CA LYS A 614 -13.28 -19.22 37.55
C LYS A 614 -12.94 -17.79 37.94
N GLU A 615 -12.25 -17.64 39.06
CA GLU A 615 -11.58 -16.40 39.46
C GLU A 615 -10.14 -16.34 38.92
N LEU A 616 -9.50 -15.16 38.99
CA LEU A 616 -8.18 -14.94 38.40
C LEU A 616 -7.11 -15.86 38.97
N HIS A 617 -7.12 -16.11 40.29
CA HIS A 617 -6.15 -17.01 40.93
C HIS A 617 -6.23 -18.45 40.42
N ALA A 618 -7.39 -18.91 39.93
CA ALA A 618 -7.58 -20.27 39.41
C ALA A 618 -6.95 -20.47 38.02
N LEU A 619 -6.50 -19.39 37.39
CA LEU A 619 -5.91 -19.37 36.06
C LEU A 619 -4.38 -19.15 36.10
N VAL A 620 -3.80 -19.04 37.30
CA VAL A 620 -2.37 -18.91 37.52
C VAL A 620 -1.66 -20.23 37.21
N ALA A 621 -0.48 -20.14 36.58
CA ALA A 621 0.40 -21.26 36.32
C ALA A 621 1.86 -20.89 36.61
N ALA A 622 2.78 -21.85 36.45
CA ALA A 622 4.21 -21.63 36.69
C ALA A 622 4.78 -20.48 35.83
N SER A 623 4.23 -20.29 34.63
CA SER A 623 4.62 -19.22 33.71
C SER A 623 4.19 -17.81 34.16
N SER A 624 3.26 -17.67 35.11
CA SER A 624 2.83 -16.38 35.67
C SER A 624 3.96 -15.65 36.39
N THR A 625 4.74 -16.37 37.20
CA THR A 625 5.89 -15.81 37.92
C THR A 625 7.03 -15.50 36.96
N SER A 626 7.28 -16.43 36.04
CA SER A 626 8.34 -16.28 35.05
C SER A 626 8.06 -15.07 34.15
N ALA A 627 6.79 -14.80 33.79
CA ALA A 627 6.33 -13.64 33.01
C ALA A 627 6.87 -12.32 33.58
N LEU A 628 6.64 -12.05 34.87
CA LEU A 628 7.11 -10.83 35.53
C LEU A 628 8.63 -10.71 35.52
N ARG A 629 9.36 -11.81 35.81
CA ARG A 629 10.84 -11.79 35.76
C ARG A 629 11.37 -11.50 34.37
N SER A 630 10.74 -12.05 33.33
CA SER A 630 11.21 -11.90 31.94
C SER A 630 11.17 -10.45 31.45
N ILE A 631 10.24 -9.65 31.97
CA ILE A 631 10.14 -8.21 31.72
C ILE A 631 10.94 -7.39 32.74
N GLY A 632 11.83 -8.01 33.49
CA GLY A 632 12.76 -7.32 34.40
C GLY A 632 12.08 -6.68 35.62
N ILE A 633 10.89 -7.15 36.00
CA ILE A 633 10.25 -6.70 37.25
C ILE A 633 10.93 -7.39 38.42
N ASP A 634 11.34 -6.60 39.41
CA ASP A 634 11.72 -7.14 40.72
C ASP A 634 10.47 -7.68 41.43
N ILE A 635 10.42 -9.00 41.60
CA ILE A 635 9.29 -9.70 42.22
C ILE A 635 9.43 -9.85 43.73
N SER A 636 10.43 -9.21 44.36
CA SER A 636 10.65 -9.24 45.81
C SER A 636 9.41 -8.85 46.62
N PHE A 637 8.57 -7.96 46.06
CA PHE A 637 7.32 -7.52 46.67
C PHE A 637 6.29 -8.65 46.84
N LEU A 638 6.36 -9.76 46.07
CA LEU A 638 5.44 -10.89 46.20
C LEU A 638 5.56 -11.60 47.56
N HIS A 639 6.67 -11.40 48.29
CA HIS A 639 6.86 -11.93 49.64
C HIS A 639 6.27 -11.04 50.75
N VAL A 640 5.75 -9.87 50.40
CA VAL A 640 5.16 -8.89 51.31
C VAL A 640 3.64 -8.87 51.09
N ASP A 641 2.86 -8.59 52.14
CA ASP A 641 1.41 -8.52 52.01
C ASP A 641 0.97 -7.40 51.04
N PRO A 642 -0.03 -7.66 50.15
CA PRO A 642 -0.46 -6.67 49.16
C PRO A 642 -1.00 -5.36 49.71
N GLU A 643 -1.35 -5.27 51.00
CA GLU A 643 -1.80 -4.00 51.62
C GLU A 643 -0.71 -2.92 51.62
N THR A 644 0.57 -3.30 51.71
CA THR A 644 1.70 -2.35 51.82
C THR A 644 2.45 -2.14 50.51
N TRP A 645 2.01 -2.78 49.42
CA TRP A 645 2.72 -2.75 48.14
C TRP A 645 2.90 -1.33 47.58
N ASN A 646 1.93 -0.43 47.77
CA ASN A 646 2.03 0.94 47.26
C ASN A 646 3.19 1.75 47.89
N ASP A 647 3.71 1.32 49.04
CA ASP A 647 4.84 1.94 49.72
C ASP A 647 6.19 1.33 49.29
N LEU A 648 6.17 0.21 48.56
CA LEU A 648 7.37 -0.49 48.13
C LEU A 648 7.90 0.07 46.80
N PRO A 649 9.16 0.55 46.74
CA PRO A 649 9.74 1.08 45.51
C PRO A 649 9.71 0.09 44.33
N ALA A 650 9.95 -1.20 44.61
CA ALA A 650 9.91 -2.27 43.60
C ALA A 650 8.52 -2.39 42.95
N TYR A 651 7.45 -2.33 43.75
CA TYR A 651 6.08 -2.40 43.24
C TYR A 651 5.69 -1.13 42.48
N VAL A 652 6.06 0.05 42.98
CA VAL A 652 5.77 1.33 42.29
C VAL A 652 6.46 1.37 40.93
N GLN A 653 7.72 0.93 40.85
CA GLN A 653 8.46 0.81 39.60
C GLN A 653 7.79 -0.21 38.66
N ALA A 654 7.41 -1.38 39.17
CA ALA A 654 6.71 -2.41 38.40
C ALA A 654 5.35 -1.92 37.86
N LYS A 655 4.56 -1.21 38.69
CA LYS A 655 3.27 -0.60 38.30
C LYS A 655 3.48 0.41 37.17
N SER A 656 4.54 1.21 37.21
CA SER A 656 4.91 2.14 36.13
C SER A 656 5.26 1.41 34.83
N VAL A 657 6.07 0.35 34.91
CA VAL A 657 6.44 -0.47 33.75
C VAL A 657 5.22 -1.13 33.11
N ILE A 658 4.37 -1.79 33.90
CA ILE A 658 3.14 -2.43 33.41
C ILE A 658 2.15 -1.40 32.84
N GLY A 659 2.01 -0.25 33.48
CA GLY A 659 1.16 0.84 32.98
C GLY A 659 1.63 1.42 31.64
N ALA A 660 2.92 1.30 31.32
CA ALA A 660 3.49 1.76 30.06
C ALA A 660 3.41 0.74 28.91
N ILE A 661 3.13 -0.53 29.20
CA ILE A 661 2.87 -1.56 28.18
C ILE A 661 1.56 -1.18 27.48
N LYS A 662 1.60 -0.97 26.17
CA LYS A 662 0.38 -0.77 25.38
C LYS A 662 -0.16 -2.14 24.96
N VAL A 663 -1.38 -2.47 25.35
CA VAL A 663 -2.04 -3.73 24.97
C VAL A 663 -2.86 -3.65 23.68
N VAL A 664 -3.24 -2.45 23.25
CA VAL A 664 -4.04 -2.25 22.02
C VAL A 664 -3.12 -1.99 20.82
N ASN A 665 -3.41 -2.67 19.70
CA ASN A 665 -2.61 -2.64 18.46
C ASN A 665 -2.75 -1.34 17.63
N ASP A 666 -3.32 -0.28 18.21
CA ASP A 666 -3.55 1.03 17.57
C ASP A 666 -2.27 1.59 16.92
N SER A 667 -1.11 1.32 17.52
CA SER A 667 0.19 1.75 17.05
C SER A 667 0.51 1.16 15.67
N ALA A 668 0.26 -0.14 15.47
CA ALA A 668 0.43 -0.80 14.17
C ALA A 668 -0.65 -0.38 13.18
N GLU A 669 -1.91 -0.24 13.59
CA GLU A 669 -2.99 0.26 12.73
C GLU A 669 -2.67 1.66 12.16
N ARG A 670 -2.14 2.57 13.00
CA ARG A 670 -1.70 3.91 12.56
C ARG A 670 -0.57 3.83 11.55
N SER A 671 0.34 2.88 11.71
CA SER A 671 1.44 2.65 10.78
C SER A 671 0.93 2.09 9.44
N VAL A 672 -0.02 1.15 9.46
CA VAL A 672 -0.73 0.67 8.26
C VAL A 672 -1.46 1.82 7.56
N ALA A 673 -2.15 2.70 8.30
CA ALA A 673 -2.84 3.86 7.74
C ALA A 673 -1.87 4.88 7.12
N LEU A 674 -0.72 5.10 7.76
CA LEU A 674 0.36 5.92 7.22
C LEU A 674 0.84 5.33 5.88
N MET A 675 1.13 4.03 5.82
CA MET A 675 1.50 3.38 4.56
C MET A 675 0.44 3.55 3.49
N ASN A 676 -0.85 3.32 3.78
CA ASN A 676 -1.91 3.53 2.79
C ASN A 676 -1.90 4.94 2.18
N THR A 677 -1.61 5.95 2.99
CA THR A 677 -1.54 7.35 2.54
C THR A 677 -0.40 7.58 1.55
N PHE A 678 0.73 6.92 1.78
CA PHE A 678 1.95 7.09 0.98
C PHE A 678 2.15 5.99 -0.09
N ASN A 679 1.36 4.91 -0.06
CA ASN A 679 1.55 3.73 -0.92
C ASN A 679 1.50 4.07 -2.42
N LYS A 680 0.89 5.19 -2.83
CA LYS A 680 0.81 5.64 -4.23
C LYS A 680 1.55 6.95 -4.49
N SER A 681 2.30 7.49 -3.54
CA SER A 681 2.87 8.84 -3.65
C SER A 681 4.38 8.90 -3.43
N ILE A 682 4.99 9.92 -4.04
CA ILE A 682 6.41 10.33 -3.91
C ILE A 682 7.44 9.30 -4.42
N THR A 683 7.35 8.03 -4.05
CA THR A 683 8.30 6.97 -4.43
C THR A 683 7.58 5.66 -4.83
N LYS A 684 8.17 4.92 -5.77
CA LYS A 684 7.78 3.54 -6.13
C LYS A 684 8.80 2.50 -5.65
N SER A 685 9.88 2.93 -4.98
CA SER A 685 10.89 2.05 -4.41
C SER A 685 10.50 1.65 -3.00
N GLU A 686 10.53 0.36 -2.70
CA GLU A 686 10.19 -0.15 -1.37
C GLU A 686 11.16 0.39 -0.30
N THR A 687 12.46 0.46 -0.60
CA THR A 687 13.46 0.96 0.34
C THR A 687 13.25 2.45 0.65
N GLU A 688 13.01 3.27 -0.37
CA GLU A 688 12.72 4.69 -0.17
C GLU A 688 11.39 4.92 0.55
N MET A 689 10.40 4.04 0.32
CA MET A 689 9.11 4.08 1.01
C MET A 689 9.30 3.88 2.51
N GLN A 690 10.11 2.89 2.93
CA GLN A 690 10.38 2.67 4.36
C GLN A 690 11.06 3.88 4.99
N THR A 691 12.07 4.47 4.32
CA THR A 691 12.74 5.69 4.81
C THR A 691 11.76 6.87 4.91
N LEU A 692 10.91 7.07 3.90
CA LEU A 692 9.89 8.13 3.89
C LEU A 692 8.93 7.99 5.08
N LEU A 693 8.46 6.78 5.37
CA LEU A 693 7.55 6.53 6.49
C LEU A 693 8.18 6.87 7.85
N GLN A 694 9.47 6.56 8.04
CA GLN A 694 10.23 6.91 9.24
C GLN A 694 10.34 8.43 9.44
N VAL A 695 10.63 9.16 8.37
CA VAL A 695 10.75 10.63 8.35
C VAL A 695 9.41 11.30 8.68
N VAL A 696 8.31 10.80 8.10
CA VAL A 696 6.98 11.36 8.34
C VAL A 696 6.49 11.08 9.75
N GLU A 697 6.73 9.88 10.29
CA GLU A 697 6.40 9.53 11.68
C GLU A 697 7.11 10.47 12.66
N ASP A 698 8.42 10.68 12.47
CA ASP A 698 9.24 11.56 13.28
C ASP A 698 8.77 13.03 13.22
N ASN A 699 8.52 13.57 12.02
CA ASN A 699 8.02 14.93 11.87
C ASN A 699 6.66 15.14 12.55
N ARG A 700 5.74 14.16 12.45
CA ARG A 700 4.42 14.22 13.12
C ARG A 700 4.54 14.23 14.65
N LYS A 701 5.54 13.56 15.22
CA LYS A 701 5.79 13.59 16.67
C LYS A 701 6.33 14.94 17.13
N ARG A 702 7.23 15.56 16.35
CA ARG A 702 7.81 16.87 16.69
C ARG A 702 6.83 18.03 16.50
N ILE A 703 5.97 17.96 15.50
CA ILE A 703 4.99 19.00 15.16
C ILE A 703 3.59 18.36 15.15
N PRO A 704 2.96 18.12 16.31
CA PRO A 704 1.69 17.40 16.38
C PRO A 704 0.53 18.14 15.70
N ASP A 705 0.51 19.47 15.76
CA ASP A 705 -0.56 20.31 15.22
C ASP A 705 -0.02 21.57 14.53
N SER A 706 -0.93 22.37 13.99
CA SER A 706 -0.63 23.65 13.34
C SER A 706 -0.80 24.85 14.27
N GLN A 707 -0.88 24.66 15.59
CA GLN A 707 -1.06 25.76 16.53
C GLN A 707 0.23 26.58 16.63
N LYS A 708 0.07 27.89 16.81
CA LYS A 708 1.21 28.82 16.91
C LYS A 708 2.12 28.49 18.10
N SER A 709 1.55 28.05 19.21
CA SER A 709 2.28 27.57 20.39
C SER A 709 3.27 26.46 20.02
N THR A 710 2.78 25.41 19.36
CA THR A 710 3.56 24.26 18.88
C THR A 710 4.62 24.65 17.86
N LEU A 711 4.28 25.50 16.89
CA LEU A 711 5.19 25.95 15.83
C LEU A 711 6.31 26.85 16.36
N THR A 712 6.14 27.48 17.51
CA THR A 712 7.15 28.35 18.12
C THR A 712 8.08 27.57 19.07
N SER A 713 7.61 26.46 19.65
CA SER A 713 8.36 25.69 20.65
C SER A 713 9.23 24.56 20.09
N TYR A 714 9.05 24.13 18.84
CA TYR A 714 9.79 22.99 18.30
C TYR A 714 11.23 23.37 17.92
N LYS A 715 12.20 22.51 18.27
CA LYS A 715 13.62 22.70 17.92
C LYS A 715 13.89 22.17 16.51
N THR A 716 14.56 22.97 15.69
CA THR A 716 15.02 22.60 14.33
C THR A 716 16.21 21.63 14.38
N ARG A 717 16.28 20.68 13.44
CA ARG A 717 17.46 19.79 13.32
C ARG A 717 18.67 20.60 12.84
N GLY A 718 19.58 20.91 13.75
CA GLY A 718 20.86 21.61 13.44
C GLY A 718 21.22 22.80 14.34
N SER A 719 20.40 23.18 15.33
CA SER A 719 20.73 24.27 16.26
C SER A 719 21.46 23.84 17.53
N ALA A 720 22.05 22.64 17.57
CA ALA A 720 22.67 22.11 18.79
C ALA A 720 24.06 22.68 19.12
N ASP A 721 24.75 23.36 18.19
CA ASP A 721 26.18 23.69 18.39
C ASP A 721 26.51 25.17 18.66
N SER A 722 25.55 26.05 18.98
CA SER A 722 25.86 27.48 19.19
C SER A 722 25.34 28.13 20.47
N ALA A 723 24.78 27.36 21.41
CA ALA A 723 24.18 27.92 22.64
C ALA A 723 24.76 27.32 23.93
N GLY A 724 26.03 26.89 23.90
CA GLY A 724 26.73 26.28 25.03
C GLY A 724 28.04 26.98 25.42
N SER A 725 28.14 28.30 25.27
CA SER A 725 29.23 29.08 25.89
C SER A 725 28.88 30.57 25.92
N SER A 726 28.05 30.97 26.89
CA SER A 726 28.09 32.35 27.39
C SER A 726 27.49 32.40 28.79
N THR A 727 28.39 32.25 29.76
CA THR A 727 28.41 32.85 31.10
C THR A 727 27.17 33.56 31.65
N ARG A 728 26.79 33.17 32.87
CA ARG A 728 26.63 33.99 34.10
C ARG A 728 26.39 33.02 35.27
N THR A 729 27.32 32.86 36.23
CA THR A 729 27.48 33.66 37.47
C THR A 729 26.17 34.09 38.09
#